data_AF-A0A0K2YQR6-F1
#
_entry.id   AF-A0A0K2YQR6-F1
#
_cell.length_a   1.000
_cell.length_b   1.000
_cell.length_c   1.000
_cell.angle_alpha   90.00
_cell.angle_beta   90.00
_cell.angle_gamma   90.00
#
_symmetry.space_group_name_H-M   'P 1'
#
loop_
_entity.id
_entity.type
_entity.pdbx_description
1 polymer ?
#
loop_
_entity_poly.entity_id
_entity_poly.type
_entity_poly.pdbx_seq_one_letter_code
_entity_poly.pdbx_strand_id
1 'polypeptide(L)'
;MTPKHLLEQDTLFGDQELLGKALLQRVILPRPGEPLDVRTLYLEESPTNSRRAHSLSRTSLSLVAESEVSMASYFNAFPASYWRRWTILKTVVLRLELVGHGRVDVYRSKADSSRIHVQGKEFRGEGTSALVEFEVELAPFEDGGWIWFDITTDTDVELVAAGWYAPIEAPGSGRVALGIPTFNRPTDCVKALTALGADPLVLDVIDAVIIPDQGTRKVRDEPGFAEAAAVLGDRLAIHDQANLGGSGGYSRVMYEALKTTSAEHILFMDDDIEIEPDSILRALAMSRFAKSPMLVGGQMLNLQERSHLHTMGEVVNRSIFMWSAAPNVEYDHDFSRFPLSDRENSKLLHRRIDVDFNGWWMCMIPRVVAEEIGQPLPLFIKWDDAEYGLRARAAGYPTVTMPGAAIWHMAWSDKDDAIDWQAYFHLRNRLVVASLHMPGNGRGLVVNTVKATLKHLLCLEYSTVAIQNQAIRDFLGGPEHIFDLLPTALGQVHAMRKEYPDAVVLPSSTELPLPSGAGVGAVGDPGNPLAKLVRLGKGLVHNAKPAHEEHHERPQLNVPTIDARWFLLSQVDGVTVTTADGRGVVYRKRDPRQAWGLLKEAMRLRRELAQRFPALKDEYAAAVPALTSKERWESVFGI
;
A
#
# COMPACT_ATOMS: atom_id res chain seq x y z
N MET A 1 22.02 24.80 -0.79
CA MET A 1 23.11 24.01 -0.18
C MET A 1 22.74 22.54 -0.35
N THR A 2 23.61 21.73 -0.94
CA THR A 2 23.36 20.29 -1.14
C THR A 2 23.34 19.55 0.21
N PRO A 3 22.60 18.42 0.34
CA PRO A 3 22.60 17.57 1.55
C PRO A 3 23.98 17.00 1.94
N LYS A 4 25.00 17.23 1.12
CA LYS A 4 26.40 16.82 1.33
C LYS A 4 26.96 17.25 2.70
N HIS A 5 26.45 18.34 3.29
CA HIS A 5 26.86 18.79 4.63
C HIS A 5 26.48 17.81 5.75
N LEU A 6 25.48 16.94 5.55
CA LEU A 6 25.10 15.92 6.55
C LEU A 6 26.06 14.72 6.59
N LEU A 7 26.90 14.55 5.56
CA LEU A 7 27.83 13.41 5.42
C LEU A 7 29.32 13.81 5.47
N GLU A 8 29.67 15.09 5.22
CA GLU A 8 31.08 15.51 5.06
C GLU A 8 31.57 16.56 6.09
N GLN A 9 30.91 16.72 7.25
CA GLN A 9 31.25 17.76 8.25
C GLN A 9 32.27 17.35 9.34
N ASP A 10 33.34 16.63 8.98
CA ASP A 10 34.45 16.37 9.92
C ASP A 10 35.32 17.60 10.22
N THR A 11 35.11 18.76 9.56
CA THR A 11 36.08 19.88 9.65
C THR A 11 35.54 21.22 10.18
N LEU A 12 34.26 21.33 10.56
CA LEU A 12 33.67 22.62 10.99
C LEU A 12 33.41 22.75 12.50
N PHE A 13 33.43 21.66 13.26
CA PHE A 13 33.06 21.64 14.68
C PHE A 13 34.18 21.18 15.63
N GLY A 14 35.46 21.48 15.32
CA GLY A 14 36.60 21.08 16.16
C GLY A 14 36.69 19.57 16.39
N ASP A 15 37.59 19.11 17.27
CA ASP A 15 37.84 17.69 17.57
C ASP A 15 36.66 16.97 18.29
N GLN A 16 35.41 17.43 18.14
CA GLN A 16 34.27 16.84 18.82
C GLN A 16 33.79 15.59 18.08
N GLU A 17 34.16 14.41 18.60
CA GLU A 17 33.71 13.14 18.04
C GLU A 17 32.19 13.02 18.13
N LEU A 18 31.53 13.05 16.97
CA LEU A 18 30.08 12.89 16.87
C LEU A 18 29.66 11.45 17.18
N LEU A 19 28.57 11.28 17.94
CA LEU A 19 28.04 9.97 18.32
C LEU A 19 27.37 9.27 17.13
N GLY A 20 26.59 10.01 16.34
CA GLY A 20 25.95 9.46 15.14
C GLY A 20 26.96 9.18 14.03
N LYS A 21 27.01 7.94 13.55
CA LYS A 21 27.95 7.53 12.49
C LYS A 21 27.24 7.30 11.14
N ALA A 22 26.01 6.79 11.14
CA ALA A 22 25.25 6.55 9.91
C ALA A 22 23.81 7.06 9.99
N LEU A 23 23.36 7.79 8.97
CA LEU A 23 22.00 8.34 8.88
C LEU A 23 20.95 7.24 8.68
N LEU A 24 19.89 7.26 9.47
CA LEU A 24 18.74 6.35 9.39
C LEU A 24 17.51 7.03 8.80
N GLN A 25 17.26 8.28 9.18
CA GLN A 25 16.07 9.04 8.85
C GLN A 25 16.37 10.53 8.96
N ARG A 26 16.12 11.32 7.91
CA ARG A 26 16.19 12.79 8.02
C ARG A 26 14.94 13.32 8.70
N VAL A 27 15.10 14.46 9.37
CA VAL A 27 13.96 15.32 9.68
C VAL A 27 13.61 16.09 8.41
N ILE A 28 12.38 15.91 7.93
CA ILE A 28 11.88 16.48 6.67
C ILE A 28 10.68 17.38 6.92
N LEU A 29 10.46 18.33 6.02
CA LEU A 29 9.50 19.43 6.20
C LEU A 29 8.69 19.66 4.92
N PRO A 30 7.42 20.12 5.01
CA PRO A 30 6.51 20.25 3.88
C PRO A 30 7.06 21.15 2.76
N ARG A 31 6.64 20.92 1.51
CA ARG A 31 6.98 21.80 0.39
C ARG A 31 6.28 23.16 0.55
N PRO A 32 6.78 24.22 -0.12
CA PRO A 32 6.03 25.45 -0.25
C PRO A 32 4.64 25.19 -0.85
N GLY A 33 3.61 25.80 -0.26
CA GLY A 33 2.22 25.62 -0.71
C GLY A 33 1.55 24.33 -0.26
N GLU A 34 2.22 23.46 0.51
CA GLU A 34 1.61 22.22 0.98
C GLU A 34 0.39 22.53 1.89
N PRO A 35 -0.77 21.88 1.64
CA PRO A 35 -1.98 22.01 2.45
C PRO A 35 -1.75 21.72 3.95
N LEU A 36 -2.51 22.39 4.82
CA LEU A 36 -2.27 22.36 6.28
C LEU A 36 -2.49 20.98 6.90
N ASP A 37 -3.46 20.24 6.40
CA ASP A 37 -3.71 18.83 6.73
C ASP A 37 -2.46 17.98 6.44
N VAL A 38 -1.85 18.12 5.27
CA VAL A 38 -0.64 17.36 4.90
C VAL A 38 0.57 17.76 5.75
N ARG A 39 0.66 19.02 6.21
CA ARG A 39 1.75 19.47 7.08
C ARG A 39 1.80 18.72 8.42
N THR A 40 0.66 18.23 8.90
CA THR A 40 0.58 17.46 10.16
C THR A 40 1.37 16.15 10.11
N LEU A 41 1.65 15.62 8.91
CA LEU A 41 2.55 14.47 8.74
C LEU A 41 4.01 14.80 9.09
N TYR A 42 4.39 16.07 9.13
CA TYR A 42 5.77 16.53 9.32
C TYR A 42 5.96 17.22 10.67
N LEU A 43 5.04 18.07 11.09
CA LEU A 43 5.16 18.80 12.35
C LEU A 43 3.80 19.19 12.92
N GLU A 44 3.75 19.31 14.24
CA GLU A 44 2.63 19.89 14.98
C GLU A 44 3.06 21.23 15.58
N GLU A 45 2.33 22.29 15.28
CA GLU A 45 2.63 23.64 15.76
C GLU A 45 1.68 23.99 16.90
N SER A 46 2.18 24.53 18.01
CA SER A 46 1.29 24.99 19.09
C SER A 46 0.36 26.10 18.56
N PRO A 47 -0.95 26.04 18.84
CA PRO A 47 -1.88 27.11 18.46
C PRO A 47 -1.60 28.44 19.19
N THR A 48 -0.75 28.43 20.22
CA THR A 48 -0.32 29.64 20.94
C THR A 48 0.81 30.40 20.25
N ASN A 49 1.44 29.80 19.22
CA ASN A 49 2.53 30.45 18.49
C ASN A 49 2.03 31.71 17.78
N SER A 50 2.82 32.78 17.84
CA SER A 50 2.44 34.06 17.23
C SER A 50 2.35 34.00 15.70
N ARG A 51 3.12 33.09 15.08
CA ARG A 51 3.16 32.85 13.64
C ARG A 51 3.39 31.36 13.37
N ARG A 52 3.02 30.96 12.16
CA ARG A 52 3.34 29.65 11.62
C ARG A 52 4.85 29.48 11.44
N ALA A 53 5.37 28.29 11.72
CA ALA A 53 6.69 27.87 11.32
C ALA A 53 6.86 27.89 9.79
N HIS A 54 8.04 28.32 9.31
CA HIS A 54 8.30 28.49 7.89
C HIS A 54 9.41 27.54 7.42
N SER A 55 9.06 26.56 6.59
CA SER A 55 10.04 25.66 5.96
C SER A 55 10.88 26.42 4.94
N LEU A 56 12.15 26.63 5.26
CA LEU A 56 13.12 27.30 4.37
C LEU A 56 13.59 26.35 3.25
N SER A 57 13.59 25.05 3.53
CA SER A 57 13.81 23.97 2.58
C SER A 57 13.04 22.71 3.02
N ARG A 58 13.24 21.60 2.32
CA ARG A 58 12.71 20.29 2.73
C ARG A 58 13.33 19.74 4.02
N THR A 59 14.40 20.34 4.53
CA THR A 59 15.14 19.86 5.72
C THR A 59 15.47 20.97 6.72
N SER A 60 15.04 22.22 6.47
CA SER A 60 15.29 23.36 7.37
C SER A 60 14.03 24.17 7.70
N LEU A 61 13.89 24.57 8.97
CA LEU A 61 12.71 25.22 9.54
C LEU A 61 13.09 26.52 10.24
N SER A 62 12.36 27.59 9.97
CA SER A 62 12.41 28.83 10.74
C SER A 62 11.25 28.87 11.74
N LEU A 63 11.59 29.16 12.99
CA LEU A 63 10.70 29.33 14.13
C LEU A 63 10.91 30.72 14.71
N VAL A 64 9.83 31.34 15.14
CA VAL A 64 9.89 32.67 15.76
C VAL A 64 10.08 32.52 17.26
N ALA A 65 10.52 33.57 17.94
CA ALA A 65 10.65 33.59 19.40
C ALA A 65 9.35 33.17 20.12
N GLU A 66 9.49 32.59 21.31
CA GLU A 66 8.40 32.22 22.20
C GLU A 66 7.38 31.28 21.51
N SER A 67 7.89 30.26 20.83
CA SER A 67 7.09 29.29 20.06
C SER A 67 7.47 27.85 20.37
N GLU A 68 6.51 26.95 20.21
CA GLU A 68 6.73 25.51 20.36
C GLU A 68 6.28 24.75 19.10
N VAL A 69 7.15 23.87 18.61
CA VAL A 69 6.84 22.92 17.53
C VAL A 69 7.25 21.52 17.97
N SER A 70 6.34 20.58 17.77
CA SER A 70 6.56 19.16 18.03
C SER A 70 6.82 18.41 16.74
N MET A 71 7.81 17.50 16.79
CA MET A 71 8.09 16.51 15.74
C MET A 71 7.47 15.15 16.08
N ALA A 72 6.47 15.11 16.96
CA ALA A 72 5.62 13.94 17.20
C ALA A 72 4.71 13.65 15.99
N SER A 73 5.29 13.48 14.82
CA SER A 73 4.59 13.39 13.54
C SER A 73 4.99 12.14 12.78
N TYR A 74 4.19 11.77 11.78
CA TYR A 74 4.39 10.56 10.99
C TYR A 74 5.79 10.45 10.37
N PHE A 75 6.30 11.52 9.77
CA PHE A 75 7.59 11.52 9.08
C PHE A 75 8.78 11.86 9.98
N ASN A 76 8.62 12.54 11.12
CA ASN A 76 9.76 13.00 11.92
C ASN A 76 9.94 12.26 13.25
N ALA A 77 8.91 11.61 13.77
CA ALA A 77 9.06 10.66 14.86
C ALA A 77 9.81 9.41 14.38
N PHE A 78 10.56 8.80 15.28
CA PHE A 78 11.33 7.58 15.05
C PHE A 78 10.56 6.36 15.58
N PRO A 79 10.21 5.37 14.74
CA PRO A 79 9.42 4.20 15.14
C PRO A 79 10.29 3.17 15.90
N ALA A 80 10.70 3.54 17.11
CA ALA A 80 11.73 2.86 17.90
C ALA A 80 11.50 1.36 18.11
N SER A 81 10.25 0.94 18.32
CA SER A 81 9.93 -0.48 18.52
C SER A 81 10.23 -1.36 17.31
N TYR A 82 10.11 -0.83 16.08
CA TYR A 82 10.43 -1.55 14.85
C TYR A 82 11.94 -1.75 14.72
N TRP A 83 12.71 -0.68 14.92
CA TRP A 83 14.17 -0.74 14.93
C TRP A 83 14.70 -1.70 15.98
N ARG A 84 14.19 -1.63 17.21
CA ARG A 84 14.54 -2.57 18.29
C ARG A 84 14.28 -4.04 17.91
N ARG A 85 13.12 -4.30 17.31
CA ARG A 85 12.67 -5.66 16.98
C ARG A 85 13.53 -6.27 15.88
N TRP A 86 13.84 -5.50 14.84
CA TRP A 86 14.33 -6.03 13.57
C TRP A 86 15.80 -5.71 13.28
N THR A 87 16.42 -4.76 13.97
CA THR A 87 17.81 -4.33 13.68
C THR A 87 18.81 -4.66 14.78
N ILE A 88 20.10 -4.61 14.44
CA ILE A 88 21.21 -4.81 15.38
C ILE A 88 21.38 -3.65 16.38
N LEU A 89 20.70 -2.52 16.17
CA LEU A 89 20.86 -1.31 16.97
C LEU A 89 20.36 -1.48 18.41
N LYS A 90 21.08 -0.86 19.35
CA LYS A 90 20.73 -0.80 20.78
C LYS A 90 20.33 0.60 21.23
N THR A 91 20.89 1.61 20.57
CA THR A 91 20.59 3.02 20.77
C THR A 91 20.38 3.67 19.41
N VAL A 92 19.75 4.85 19.42
CA VAL A 92 19.66 5.76 18.28
C VAL A 92 20.12 7.13 18.73
N VAL A 93 20.75 7.90 17.83
CA VAL A 93 21.22 9.25 18.09
C VAL A 93 20.37 10.24 17.31
N LEU A 94 19.69 11.16 17.99
CA LEU A 94 19.15 12.36 17.37
C LEU A 94 20.26 13.39 17.28
N ARG A 95 20.48 13.97 16.09
CA ARG A 95 21.38 15.12 15.88
C ARG A 95 20.60 16.28 15.28
N LEU A 96 20.82 17.48 15.82
CA LEU A 96 20.28 18.73 15.30
C LEU A 96 21.38 19.78 15.16
N GLU A 97 21.29 20.57 14.11
CA GLU A 97 22.06 21.80 13.91
C GLU A 97 21.08 22.99 13.99
N LEU A 98 21.33 23.89 14.94
CA LEU A 98 20.38 24.95 15.33
C LEU A 98 21.07 26.31 15.42
N VAL A 99 20.40 27.37 14.97
CA VAL A 99 20.82 28.77 15.17
C VAL A 99 19.79 29.46 16.06
N GLY A 100 20.24 30.41 16.89
CA GLY A 100 19.40 31.09 17.89
C GLY A 100 19.47 30.42 19.26
N HIS A 101 18.49 30.67 20.12
CA HIS A 101 18.45 30.19 21.50
C HIS A 101 17.11 29.58 21.84
N GLY A 102 17.16 28.44 22.52
CA GLY A 102 15.98 27.71 22.98
C GLY A 102 16.37 26.36 23.57
N ARG A 103 15.39 25.44 23.61
CA ARG A 103 15.56 24.09 24.15
C ARG A 103 15.02 23.03 23.20
N VAL A 104 15.72 21.91 23.13
CA VAL A 104 15.23 20.68 22.50
C VAL A 104 14.87 19.69 23.59
N ASP A 105 13.65 19.18 23.57
CA ASP A 105 13.16 18.14 24.48
C ASP A 105 12.88 16.85 23.72
N VAL A 106 13.46 15.73 24.18
CA VAL A 106 13.27 14.41 23.58
C VAL A 106 12.25 13.63 24.41
N TYR A 107 11.28 13.05 23.71
CA TYR A 107 10.21 12.26 24.29
C TYR A 107 10.19 10.86 23.71
N ARG A 108 9.55 9.96 24.45
CA ARG A 108 9.14 8.66 23.93
C ARG A 108 7.73 8.32 24.35
N SER A 109 7.14 7.35 23.67
CA SER A 109 5.87 6.73 24.06
C SER A 109 6.06 5.27 24.49
N LYS A 110 5.17 4.79 25.37
CA LYS A 110 4.93 3.35 25.55
C LYS A 110 3.97 2.84 24.46
N ALA A 111 3.79 1.52 24.37
CA ALA A 111 2.82 0.89 23.46
C ALA A 111 1.35 1.29 23.71
N ASP A 112 1.05 1.88 24.87
CA ASP A 112 -0.28 2.37 25.24
C ASP A 112 -0.48 3.87 25.02
N SER A 113 0.40 4.51 24.23
CA SER A 113 0.51 5.96 23.95
C SER A 113 0.91 6.86 25.12
N SER A 114 1.27 6.32 26.29
CA SER A 114 1.77 7.15 27.39
C SER A 114 3.08 7.86 27.03
N ARG A 115 3.06 9.20 26.99
CA ARG A 115 4.23 10.05 26.75
C ARG A 115 5.14 10.12 27.97
N ILE A 116 6.45 10.01 27.74
CA ILE A 116 7.51 10.09 28.75
C ILE A 116 8.58 11.06 28.24
N HIS A 117 8.91 12.07 29.03
CA HIS A 117 10.09 12.91 28.80
C HIS A 117 11.36 12.11 29.07
N VAL A 118 12.29 12.13 28.13
CA VAL A 118 13.55 11.38 28.22
C VAL A 118 14.67 12.29 28.73
N GLN A 119 14.89 13.41 28.03
CA GLN A 119 15.92 14.39 28.33
C GLN A 119 15.66 15.69 27.57
N GLY A 120 16.24 16.80 28.03
CA GLY A 120 16.21 18.08 27.34
C GLY A 120 17.55 18.80 27.42
N LYS A 121 17.92 19.53 26.37
CA LYS A 121 19.14 20.35 26.32
C LYS A 121 18.84 21.74 25.79
N GLU A 122 19.33 22.75 26.50
CA GLU A 122 19.38 24.12 26.00
C GLU A 122 20.48 24.24 24.94
N PHE A 123 20.28 25.08 23.93
CA PHE A 123 21.27 25.38 22.91
C PHE A 123 21.38 26.89 22.69
N ARG A 124 22.57 27.38 22.37
CA ARG A 124 22.83 28.78 22.01
C ARG A 124 23.74 28.85 20.79
N GLY A 125 23.16 29.16 19.65
CA GLY A 125 23.85 29.42 18.39
C GLY A 125 23.91 30.92 18.09
N GLU A 126 24.64 31.69 18.90
CA GLU A 126 24.84 33.13 18.71
C GLU A 126 25.91 33.38 17.64
N GLY A 127 25.49 33.64 16.39
CA GLY A 127 26.38 33.97 15.27
C GLY A 127 27.02 32.77 14.54
N THR A 128 26.89 31.57 15.07
CA THR A 128 27.24 30.27 14.45
C THR A 128 26.21 29.21 14.85
N SER A 129 26.09 28.10 14.11
CA SER A 129 25.19 27.01 14.48
C SER A 129 25.70 26.21 15.68
N ALA A 130 24.78 25.81 16.55
CA ALA A 130 25.01 24.89 17.66
C ALA A 130 24.59 23.47 17.25
N LEU A 131 25.46 22.49 17.53
CA LEU A 131 25.18 21.08 17.30
C LEU A 131 24.74 20.41 18.61
N VAL A 132 23.60 19.72 18.58
CA VAL A 132 23.02 19.04 19.75
C VAL A 132 22.77 17.58 19.40
N GLU A 133 23.32 16.66 20.21
CA GLU A 133 23.08 15.23 20.08
C GLU A 133 22.38 14.64 21.32
N PHE A 134 21.52 13.65 21.09
CA PHE A 134 20.85 12.86 22.12
C PHE A 134 20.93 11.38 21.76
N GLU A 135 21.64 10.59 22.57
CA GLU A 135 21.58 9.13 22.47
C GLU A 135 20.40 8.60 23.30
N VAL A 136 19.59 7.73 22.70
CA VAL A 136 18.40 7.15 23.31
C VAL A 136 18.41 5.64 23.18
N GLU A 137 18.28 4.93 24.30
CA GLU A 137 18.21 3.47 24.31
C GLU A 137 16.91 2.93 23.70
N LEU A 138 17.04 1.89 22.88
CA LEU A 138 15.92 1.16 22.30
C LEU A 138 15.39 0.04 23.21
N ALA A 139 16.02 -0.21 24.36
CA ALA A 139 15.61 -1.28 25.29
C ALA A 139 14.12 -1.26 25.68
N PRO A 140 13.48 -0.11 26.01
CA PRO A 140 12.11 -0.07 26.54
C PRO A 140 10.99 -0.12 25.49
N PHE A 141 11.27 -0.57 24.26
CA PHE A 141 10.31 -0.58 23.14
C PHE A 141 9.98 -1.99 22.60
N GLU A 142 9.78 -2.98 23.48
CA GLU A 142 9.58 -4.39 23.08
C GLU A 142 8.37 -4.61 22.16
N ASP A 143 7.23 -4.02 22.51
CA ASP A 143 5.93 -4.24 21.89
C ASP A 143 5.30 -2.95 21.34
N GLY A 144 6.00 -1.83 21.42
CA GLY A 144 5.54 -0.56 20.87
C GLY A 144 6.32 0.65 21.36
N GLY A 145 5.96 1.80 20.80
CA GLY A 145 6.47 3.11 21.13
C GLY A 145 7.34 3.74 20.04
N TRP A 146 7.35 5.07 20.10
CA TRP A 146 8.04 6.01 19.23
C TRP A 146 8.98 6.89 20.06
N ILE A 147 9.98 7.49 19.42
CA ILE A 147 10.80 8.57 19.97
C ILE A 147 10.59 9.80 19.08
N TRP A 148 10.50 10.99 19.67
CA TRP A 148 10.47 12.24 18.91
C TRP A 148 11.12 13.37 19.72
N PHE A 149 11.19 14.57 19.15
CA PHE A 149 11.65 15.75 19.84
C PHE A 149 10.74 16.95 19.58
N ASP A 150 10.76 17.89 20.52
CA ASP A 150 10.08 19.18 20.41
C ASP A 150 11.12 20.29 20.54
N ILE A 151 10.90 21.42 19.85
CA ILE A 151 11.71 22.63 19.96
C ILE A 151 10.85 23.71 20.60
N THR A 152 11.32 24.25 21.73
CA THR A 152 10.75 25.44 22.38
C THR A 152 11.76 26.58 22.26
N THR A 153 11.34 27.72 21.72
CA THR A 153 12.23 28.81 21.33
C THR A 153 12.18 29.97 22.32
N ASP A 154 13.35 30.50 22.69
CA ASP A 154 13.47 31.74 23.49
C ASP A 154 13.69 32.94 22.55
N THR A 155 14.48 32.77 21.48
CA THR A 155 14.63 33.74 20.39
C THR A 155 14.07 33.17 19.08
N ASP A 156 14.15 33.92 17.98
CA ASP A 156 14.01 33.31 16.66
C ASP A 156 15.05 32.18 16.52
N VAL A 157 14.61 31.03 16.02
CA VAL A 157 15.41 29.81 15.88
C VAL A 157 15.33 29.30 14.45
N GLU A 158 16.47 28.88 13.90
CA GLU A 158 16.53 28.10 12.67
C GLU A 158 16.98 26.68 12.98
N LEU A 159 16.16 25.69 12.65
CA LEU A 159 16.61 24.31 12.48
C LEU A 159 17.26 24.22 11.10
N VAL A 160 18.59 24.18 11.08
CA VAL A 160 19.38 24.11 9.85
C VAL A 160 19.27 22.71 9.25
N ALA A 161 19.44 21.69 10.08
CA ALA A 161 19.22 20.29 9.72
C ALA A 161 19.02 19.42 10.97
N ALA A 162 18.33 18.29 10.81
CA ALA A 162 18.30 17.24 11.83
C ALA A 162 18.11 15.85 11.22
N GLY A 163 18.49 14.84 12.00
CA GLY A 163 18.28 13.44 11.62
C GLY A 163 18.46 12.47 12.78
N TRP A 164 17.96 11.27 12.57
CA TRP A 164 18.19 10.10 13.40
C TRP A 164 19.32 9.27 12.81
N TYR A 165 20.28 8.90 13.65
CA TYR A 165 21.52 8.23 13.27
C TYR A 165 21.73 6.96 14.09
N ALA A 166 22.36 5.95 13.50
CA ALA A 166 22.96 4.86 14.24
C ALA A 166 24.30 5.31 14.87
N PRO A 167 24.66 4.78 16.04
CA PRO A 167 25.96 5.03 16.67
C PRO A 167 27.12 4.24 16.02
N ILE A 168 26.85 3.54 14.92
CA ILE A 168 27.79 2.67 14.21
C ILE A 168 27.63 2.88 12.70
N GLU A 169 28.68 2.55 11.94
CA GLU A 169 28.64 2.57 10.48
C GLU A 169 27.59 1.62 9.92
N ALA A 170 26.99 2.00 8.80
CA ALA A 170 25.98 1.19 8.14
C ALA A 170 26.61 -0.04 7.46
N PRO A 171 26.13 -1.28 7.72
CA PRO A 171 26.64 -2.49 7.09
C PRO A 171 26.36 -2.53 5.57
N GLY A 172 27.20 -3.25 4.82
CA GLY A 172 27.03 -3.45 3.37
C GLY A 172 27.24 -2.18 2.53
N SER A 173 27.17 -2.32 1.20
CA SER A 173 27.31 -1.19 0.28
C SER A 173 26.01 -0.38 0.13
N GLY A 174 24.85 -1.00 0.41
CA GLY A 174 23.56 -0.32 0.39
C GLY A 174 23.09 0.08 -1.01
N ARG A 175 23.53 -0.63 -2.06
CA ARG A 175 23.14 -0.35 -3.45
C ARG A 175 21.77 -0.94 -3.79
N VAL A 176 20.97 -0.18 -4.54
CA VAL A 176 19.56 -0.51 -4.86
C VAL A 176 19.32 -0.58 -6.37
N ALA A 177 18.71 -1.68 -6.83
CA ALA A 177 18.05 -1.76 -8.13
C ALA A 177 16.55 -1.49 -7.92
N LEU A 178 16.09 -0.32 -8.35
CA LEU A 178 14.70 0.11 -8.24
C LEU A 178 13.94 -0.30 -9.49
N GLY A 179 12.69 -0.73 -9.36
CA GLY A 179 11.84 -0.95 -10.53
C GLY A 179 10.41 -0.45 -10.38
N ILE A 180 9.90 0.07 -11.50
CA ILE A 180 8.58 0.67 -11.64
C ILE A 180 7.92 0.07 -12.90
N PRO A 181 7.10 -0.99 -12.77
CA PRO A 181 6.25 -1.45 -13.86
C PRO A 181 5.28 -0.34 -14.27
N THR A 182 5.04 -0.17 -15.58
CA THR A 182 4.07 0.82 -16.06
C THR A 182 3.16 0.27 -17.15
N PHE A 183 1.90 0.71 -17.14
CA PHE A 183 0.91 0.36 -18.16
C PHE A 183 0.00 1.56 -18.48
N ASN A 184 0.25 2.20 -19.63
CA ASN A 184 -0.57 3.31 -20.15
C ASN A 184 -0.72 4.53 -19.23
N ARG A 185 0.24 4.72 -18.31
CA ARG A 185 0.34 5.87 -17.40
C ARG A 185 1.68 6.61 -17.55
N PRO A 186 2.03 7.01 -18.78
CA PRO A 186 3.34 7.60 -19.04
C PRO A 186 3.61 8.87 -18.21
N THR A 187 2.59 9.72 -18.03
CA THR A 187 2.69 10.96 -17.23
C THR A 187 3.05 10.69 -15.76
N ASP A 188 2.46 9.66 -15.15
CA ASP A 188 2.71 9.33 -13.74
C ASP A 188 4.11 8.69 -13.59
N CYS A 189 4.49 7.81 -14.52
CA CYS A 189 5.84 7.25 -14.55
C CYS A 189 6.93 8.34 -14.70
N VAL A 190 6.74 9.35 -15.55
CA VAL A 190 7.69 10.49 -15.67
C VAL A 190 7.78 11.29 -14.38
N LYS A 191 6.67 11.52 -13.67
CA LYS A 191 6.68 12.18 -12.35
C LYS A 191 7.47 11.36 -11.33
N ALA A 192 7.29 10.05 -11.28
CA ALA A 192 8.04 9.17 -10.40
C ALA A 192 9.55 9.24 -10.69
N LEU A 193 9.97 9.14 -11.96
CA LEU A 193 11.38 9.28 -12.37
C LEU A 193 11.96 10.64 -11.98
N THR A 194 11.19 11.71 -12.15
CA THR A 194 11.59 13.07 -11.77
C THR A 194 11.79 13.19 -10.25
N ALA A 195 10.89 12.60 -9.45
CA ALA A 195 10.98 12.61 -8.00
C ALA A 195 12.22 11.86 -7.49
N LEU A 196 12.57 10.72 -8.11
CA LEU A 196 13.80 10.00 -7.81
C LEU A 196 15.04 10.84 -8.12
N GLY A 197 15.02 11.58 -9.24
CA GLY A 197 16.10 12.47 -9.65
C GLY A 197 16.29 13.73 -8.79
N ALA A 198 15.29 14.10 -7.97
CA ALA A 198 15.29 15.34 -7.22
C ALA A 198 16.09 15.29 -5.91
N ASP A 199 16.35 14.09 -5.36
CA ASP A 199 17.10 13.92 -4.11
C ASP A 199 18.47 13.27 -4.38
N PRO A 200 19.58 14.02 -4.25
CA PRO A 200 20.92 13.50 -4.47
C PRO A 200 21.25 12.27 -3.62
N LEU A 201 20.78 12.21 -2.36
CA LEU A 201 21.10 11.07 -1.49
C LEU A 201 20.40 9.78 -1.95
N VAL A 202 19.23 9.90 -2.59
CA VAL A 202 18.55 8.76 -3.21
C VAL A 202 19.27 8.34 -4.48
N LEU A 203 19.66 9.29 -5.33
CA LEU A 203 20.46 8.99 -6.53
C LEU A 203 21.79 8.31 -6.19
N ASP A 204 22.42 8.70 -5.09
CA ASP A 204 23.71 8.17 -4.65
C ASP A 204 23.64 6.69 -4.30
N VAL A 205 22.47 6.12 -3.97
CA VAL A 205 22.32 4.69 -3.62
C VAL A 205 21.73 3.83 -4.73
N ILE A 206 21.17 4.44 -5.78
CA ILE A 206 20.54 3.73 -6.91
C ILE A 206 21.61 3.27 -7.91
N ASP A 207 21.68 1.95 -8.15
CA ASP A 207 22.46 1.32 -9.22
C ASP A 207 21.70 1.30 -10.54
N ALA A 208 20.41 1.00 -10.49
CA ALA A 208 19.57 0.86 -11.68
C ALA A 208 18.13 1.28 -11.40
N VAL A 209 17.47 1.80 -12.41
CA VAL A 209 16.03 2.05 -12.48
C VAL A 209 15.48 1.24 -13.64
N ILE A 210 14.69 0.20 -13.34
CA ILE A 210 14.21 -0.79 -14.30
C ILE A 210 12.72 -0.56 -14.55
N ILE A 211 12.35 -0.26 -15.78
CA ILE A 211 10.97 0.05 -16.18
C ILE A 211 10.45 -1.01 -17.15
N PRO A 212 9.71 -2.02 -16.69
CA PRO A 212 8.89 -2.85 -17.55
C PRO A 212 7.72 -2.02 -18.13
N ASP A 213 7.85 -1.53 -19.36
CA ASP A 213 6.80 -0.80 -20.05
C ASP A 213 5.89 -1.80 -20.79
N GLN A 214 4.75 -2.08 -20.16
CA GLN A 214 3.76 -3.04 -20.61
C GLN A 214 2.65 -2.40 -21.46
N GLY A 215 2.71 -1.07 -21.63
CA GLY A 215 1.66 -0.26 -22.24
C GLY A 215 1.78 -0.12 -23.76
N THR A 216 0.73 0.42 -24.37
CA THR A 216 0.74 0.90 -25.75
C THR A 216 1.05 2.39 -25.85
N ARG A 217 0.75 3.16 -24.80
CA ARG A 217 1.23 4.54 -24.60
C ARG A 217 2.55 4.49 -23.84
N LYS A 218 3.65 4.67 -24.55
CA LYS A 218 5.00 4.46 -24.01
C LYS A 218 5.50 5.64 -23.18
N VAL A 219 6.21 5.33 -22.10
CA VAL A 219 6.80 6.36 -21.21
C VAL A 219 7.85 7.20 -21.94
N ARG A 220 8.60 6.60 -22.87
CA ARG A 220 9.65 7.29 -23.64
C ARG A 220 9.12 8.41 -24.55
N ASP A 221 7.83 8.37 -24.87
CA ASP A 221 7.16 9.32 -25.76
C ASP A 221 6.49 10.47 -24.98
N GLU A 222 6.56 10.46 -23.65
CA GLU A 222 5.89 11.44 -22.79
C GLU A 222 6.69 12.74 -22.64
N PRO A 223 6.03 13.91 -22.65
CA PRO A 223 6.68 15.17 -22.29
C PRO A 223 7.34 15.11 -20.91
N GLY A 224 8.59 15.61 -20.80
CA GLY A 224 9.38 15.59 -19.57
C GLY A 224 10.22 14.32 -19.38
N PHE A 225 10.03 13.28 -20.20
CA PHE A 225 10.80 12.05 -20.10
C PHE A 225 12.30 12.27 -20.34
N ALA A 226 12.66 13.07 -21.35
CA ALA A 226 14.06 13.30 -21.70
C ALA A 226 14.85 13.95 -20.55
N GLU A 227 14.23 14.91 -19.85
CA GLU A 227 14.80 15.57 -18.69
C GLU A 227 14.97 14.61 -17.51
N ALA A 228 13.93 13.82 -17.20
CA ALA A 228 13.99 12.83 -16.13
C ALA A 228 15.05 11.73 -16.41
N ALA A 229 15.10 11.25 -17.66
CA ALA A 229 16.06 10.24 -18.10
C ALA A 229 17.50 10.78 -18.06
N ALA A 230 17.74 12.05 -18.40
CA ALA A 230 19.07 12.65 -18.37
C ALA A 230 19.67 12.69 -16.96
N VAL A 231 18.85 12.92 -15.93
CA VAL A 231 19.30 12.90 -14.52
C VAL A 231 19.68 11.48 -14.08
N LEU A 232 18.95 10.47 -14.52
CA LEU A 232 19.22 9.07 -14.20
C LEU A 232 20.41 8.52 -15.00
N GLY A 233 20.61 8.97 -16.24
CA GLY A 233 21.69 8.54 -17.12
C GLY A 233 21.64 7.04 -17.41
N ASP A 234 22.81 6.40 -17.44
CA ASP A 234 22.97 4.97 -17.76
C ASP A 234 22.33 4.02 -16.74
N ARG A 235 21.82 4.54 -15.61
CA ARG A 235 21.09 3.75 -14.61
C ARG A 235 19.69 3.37 -15.08
N LEU A 236 19.08 4.12 -16.01
CA LEU A 236 17.71 3.88 -16.47
C LEU A 236 17.67 2.83 -17.59
N ALA A 237 16.93 1.74 -17.37
CA ALA A 237 16.67 0.70 -18.36
C ALA A 237 15.17 0.50 -18.55
N ILE A 238 14.68 0.70 -19.78
CA ILE A 238 13.27 0.46 -20.15
C ILE A 238 13.18 -0.84 -20.95
N HIS A 239 12.27 -1.71 -20.54
CA HIS A 239 12.03 -3.00 -21.14
C HIS A 239 10.60 -3.09 -21.66
N ASP A 240 10.43 -3.07 -22.99
CA ASP A 240 9.14 -3.28 -23.61
C ASP A 240 8.72 -4.75 -23.48
N GLN A 241 7.49 -4.99 -23.03
CA GLN A 241 6.90 -6.34 -22.97
C GLN A 241 5.38 -6.31 -23.12
N ALA A 242 4.76 -7.47 -23.26
CA ALA A 242 3.30 -7.60 -23.25
C ALA A 242 2.71 -7.23 -21.88
N ASN A 243 1.39 -7.01 -21.80
CA ASN A 243 0.72 -6.83 -20.53
C ASN A 243 0.60 -8.16 -19.77
N LEU A 244 1.48 -8.34 -18.79
CA LEU A 244 1.54 -9.49 -17.89
C LEU A 244 1.08 -9.11 -16.46
N GLY A 245 0.41 -7.96 -16.33
CA GLY A 245 -0.05 -7.42 -15.06
C GLY A 245 1.08 -7.00 -14.11
N GLY A 246 0.72 -6.76 -12.85
CA GLY A 246 1.68 -6.45 -11.79
C GLY A 246 2.70 -7.59 -11.61
N SER A 247 2.25 -8.84 -11.55
CA SER A 247 3.15 -9.98 -11.31
C SER A 247 4.23 -10.09 -12.38
N GLY A 248 3.89 -9.91 -13.66
CA GLY A 248 4.87 -9.94 -14.75
C GLY A 248 5.75 -8.70 -14.81
N GLY A 249 5.24 -7.53 -14.40
CA GLY A 249 6.03 -6.32 -14.23
C GLY A 249 7.11 -6.50 -13.16
N TYR A 250 6.71 -6.83 -11.93
CA TYR A 250 7.64 -7.02 -10.82
C TYR A 250 8.56 -8.25 -11.01
N SER A 251 8.08 -9.30 -11.68
CA SER A 251 8.94 -10.41 -12.11
C SER A 251 10.03 -9.92 -13.08
N ARG A 252 9.68 -9.06 -14.05
CA ARG A 252 10.67 -8.46 -14.94
C ARG A 252 11.69 -7.60 -14.19
N VAL A 253 11.24 -6.77 -13.25
CA VAL A 253 12.15 -5.99 -12.39
C VAL A 253 13.15 -6.90 -11.69
N MET A 254 12.67 -7.94 -11.01
CA MET A 254 13.53 -8.87 -10.27
C MET A 254 14.47 -9.62 -11.21
N TYR A 255 13.97 -10.07 -12.36
CA TYR A 255 14.77 -10.78 -13.35
C TYR A 255 15.96 -9.92 -13.83
N GLU A 256 15.67 -8.69 -14.27
CA GLU A 256 16.70 -7.78 -14.78
C GLU A 256 17.65 -7.33 -13.67
N ALA A 257 17.16 -7.04 -12.47
CA ALA A 257 18.00 -6.68 -11.33
C ALA A 257 19.00 -7.79 -10.99
N LEU A 258 18.53 -9.05 -10.95
CA LEU A 258 19.39 -10.19 -10.65
C LEU A 258 20.38 -10.51 -11.79
N LYS A 259 19.99 -10.27 -13.04
CA LYS A 259 20.78 -10.61 -14.24
C LYS A 259 21.81 -9.54 -14.61
N THR A 260 21.46 -8.27 -14.46
CA THR A 260 22.21 -7.15 -15.07
C THR A 260 22.89 -6.24 -14.04
N THR A 261 22.59 -6.40 -12.75
CA THR A 261 23.14 -5.56 -11.67
C THR A 261 23.79 -6.38 -10.57
N SER A 262 24.63 -5.73 -9.76
CA SER A 262 25.18 -6.27 -8.51
C SER A 262 24.53 -5.67 -7.26
N ALA A 263 23.36 -5.02 -7.39
CA ALA A 263 22.70 -4.34 -6.28
C ALA A 263 22.37 -5.33 -5.15
N GLU A 264 22.64 -4.94 -3.90
CA GLU A 264 22.35 -5.74 -2.70
C GLU A 264 20.85 -5.80 -2.39
N HIS A 265 20.09 -4.82 -2.89
CA HIS A 265 18.67 -4.67 -2.64
C HIS A 265 17.90 -4.41 -3.95
N ILE A 266 16.71 -5.00 -4.05
CA ILE A 266 15.73 -4.75 -5.11
C ILE A 266 14.59 -3.96 -4.47
N LEU A 267 14.22 -2.81 -5.02
CA LEU A 267 13.11 -2.01 -4.54
C LEU A 267 11.99 -1.98 -5.57
N PHE A 268 10.86 -2.59 -5.23
CA PHE A 268 9.62 -2.48 -6.00
C PHE A 268 8.89 -1.18 -5.66
N MET A 269 8.46 -0.45 -6.68
CA MET A 269 7.58 0.72 -6.59
C MET A 269 6.54 0.72 -7.71
N ASP A 270 5.43 1.43 -7.52
CA ASP A 270 4.38 1.59 -8.55
C ASP A 270 4.58 2.86 -9.39
N ASP A 271 3.86 2.98 -10.51
CA ASP A 271 3.93 4.15 -11.40
C ASP A 271 2.98 5.29 -11.00
N ASP A 272 1.83 4.99 -10.39
CA ASP A 272 0.80 5.97 -9.99
C ASP A 272 0.91 6.41 -8.53
N ILE A 273 2.12 6.78 -8.14
CA ILE A 273 2.48 7.25 -6.79
C ILE A 273 3.03 8.67 -6.77
N GLU A 274 2.90 9.33 -5.61
CA GLU A 274 3.81 10.41 -5.23
C GLU A 274 4.81 9.91 -4.18
N ILE A 275 6.08 10.25 -4.37
CA ILE A 275 7.18 9.71 -3.57
C ILE A 275 7.63 10.76 -2.55
N GLU A 276 7.75 10.36 -1.28
CA GLU A 276 8.64 11.02 -0.33
C GLU A 276 10.04 10.36 -0.45
N PRO A 277 11.05 11.03 -1.05
CA PRO A 277 12.32 10.35 -1.39
C PRO A 277 13.04 9.78 -0.16
N ASP A 278 12.93 10.43 1.00
CA ASP A 278 13.53 9.94 2.25
C ASP A 278 12.99 8.56 2.67
N SER A 279 11.78 8.20 2.27
CA SER A 279 11.22 6.87 2.52
C SER A 279 12.08 5.75 1.96
N ILE A 280 12.69 5.95 0.77
CA ILE A 280 13.60 4.98 0.15
C ILE A 280 14.83 4.76 1.04
N LEU A 281 15.40 5.84 1.56
CA LEU A 281 16.56 5.79 2.44
C LEU A 281 16.23 5.13 3.78
N ARG A 282 15.04 5.39 4.35
CA ARG A 282 14.57 4.74 5.57
C ARG A 282 14.43 3.22 5.40
N ALA A 283 13.83 2.79 4.29
CA ALA A 283 13.70 1.37 3.96
C ALA A 283 15.08 0.71 3.77
N LEU A 284 16.00 1.39 3.07
CA LEU A 284 17.38 0.93 2.90
C LEU A 284 18.12 0.82 4.23
N ALA A 285 18.02 1.83 5.09
CA ALA A 285 18.69 1.84 6.39
C ALA A 285 18.19 0.67 7.27
N MET A 286 16.88 0.45 7.36
CA MET A 286 16.30 -0.69 8.07
C MET A 286 16.82 -2.02 7.52
N SER A 287 16.92 -2.16 6.19
CA SER A 287 17.43 -3.35 5.52
C SER A 287 18.91 -3.61 5.84
N ARG A 288 19.76 -2.58 5.80
CA ARG A 288 21.21 -2.68 6.10
C ARG A 288 21.50 -3.00 7.56
N PHE A 289 20.69 -2.49 8.47
CA PHE A 289 20.84 -2.75 9.91
C PHE A 289 20.07 -3.99 10.40
N ALA A 290 19.36 -4.71 9.53
CA ALA A 290 18.56 -5.86 9.90
C ALA A 290 19.38 -6.96 10.60
N LYS A 291 18.81 -7.63 11.60
CA LYS A 291 19.47 -8.75 12.33
C LYS A 291 19.72 -9.97 11.44
N SER A 292 18.88 -10.13 10.42
CA SER A 292 18.92 -11.16 9.39
C SER A 292 18.26 -10.59 8.13
N PRO A 293 18.55 -11.13 6.92
CA PRO A 293 17.84 -10.68 5.71
C PRO A 293 16.33 -10.72 5.91
N MET A 294 15.64 -9.69 5.42
CA MET A 294 14.20 -9.52 5.59
C MET A 294 13.65 -8.56 4.54
N LEU A 295 12.36 -8.64 4.26
CA LEU A 295 11.66 -7.69 3.40
C LEU A 295 11.31 -6.44 4.21
N VAL A 296 11.55 -5.26 3.62
CA VAL A 296 11.23 -3.96 4.24
C VAL A 296 10.26 -3.21 3.33
N GLY A 297 9.00 -3.16 3.76
CA GLY A 297 7.92 -2.48 3.07
C GLY A 297 7.70 -1.06 3.56
N GLY A 298 7.34 -0.15 2.64
CA GLY A 298 6.80 1.15 2.98
C GLY A 298 5.28 1.11 3.15
N GLN A 299 4.75 2.00 3.98
CA GLN A 299 3.33 2.24 4.14
C GLN A 299 2.76 3.05 2.96
N MET A 300 1.44 3.08 2.87
CA MET A 300 0.70 3.84 1.84
C MET A 300 -0.10 4.94 2.51
N LEU A 301 0.18 6.19 2.13
CA LEU A 301 -0.70 7.33 2.39
C LEU A 301 -1.72 7.45 1.24
N ASN A 302 -2.93 7.94 1.51
CA ASN A 302 -3.95 8.08 0.48
C ASN A 302 -3.63 9.28 -0.43
N LEU A 303 -3.53 9.07 -1.75
CA LEU A 303 -3.25 10.14 -2.70
C LEU A 303 -4.37 11.20 -2.81
N GLN A 304 -5.62 10.83 -2.51
CA GLN A 304 -6.76 11.75 -2.54
C GLN A 304 -6.95 12.49 -1.22
N GLU A 305 -6.74 11.79 -0.10
CA GLU A 305 -6.81 12.33 1.27
C GLU A 305 -5.42 12.28 1.89
N ARG A 306 -4.59 13.27 1.55
CA ARG A 306 -3.12 13.18 1.66
C ARG A 306 -2.57 13.16 3.10
N SER A 307 -3.37 13.42 4.13
CA SER A 307 -2.99 13.23 5.55
C SER A 307 -3.37 11.84 6.10
N HIS A 308 -4.00 10.97 5.30
CA HIS A 308 -4.53 9.70 5.76
C HIS A 308 -3.55 8.56 5.51
N LEU A 309 -3.25 7.80 6.56
CA LEU A 309 -2.57 6.53 6.47
C LEU A 309 -3.57 5.43 6.14
N HIS A 310 -3.29 4.70 5.06
CA HIS A 310 -4.15 3.62 4.64
C HIS A 310 -4.27 2.52 5.71
N THR A 311 -3.14 1.99 6.19
CA THR A 311 -3.06 0.97 7.24
C THR A 311 -1.66 0.94 7.86
N MET A 312 -1.56 0.57 9.13
CA MET A 312 -0.26 0.31 9.76
C MET A 312 0.39 -0.98 9.26
N GLY A 313 -0.40 -1.95 8.78
CA GLY A 313 0.10 -3.23 8.30
C GLY A 313 -1.00 -4.28 8.11
N GLU A 314 -0.70 -5.30 7.30
CA GLU A 314 -1.68 -6.31 6.88
C GLU A 314 -1.19 -7.75 7.12
N VAL A 315 -2.15 -8.64 7.32
CA VAL A 315 -1.93 -10.08 7.54
C VAL A 315 -2.92 -10.89 6.72
N VAL A 316 -2.67 -12.18 6.56
CA VAL A 316 -3.65 -13.11 5.96
C VAL A 316 -4.40 -13.86 7.07
N ASN A 317 -5.69 -13.61 7.23
CA ASN A 317 -6.53 -14.32 8.17
C ASN A 317 -6.61 -15.81 7.78
N ARG A 318 -5.92 -16.68 8.54
CA ARG A 318 -5.78 -18.11 8.23
C ARG A 318 -7.10 -18.91 8.27
N SER A 319 -8.15 -18.42 8.94
CA SER A 319 -9.43 -19.15 9.07
C SER A 319 -10.24 -19.20 7.77
N ILE A 320 -10.18 -18.12 6.99
CA ILE A 320 -10.85 -17.97 5.71
C ILE A 320 -9.86 -17.74 4.57
N PHE A 321 -8.59 -17.56 4.86
CA PHE A 321 -7.53 -17.19 3.91
C PHE A 321 -7.87 -15.93 3.12
N MET A 322 -8.05 -14.82 3.82
CA MET A 322 -8.30 -13.50 3.25
C MET A 322 -7.36 -12.50 3.90
N TRP A 323 -6.73 -11.64 3.13
CA TRP A 323 -5.95 -10.53 3.69
C TRP A 323 -6.86 -9.59 4.49
N SER A 324 -6.32 -8.99 5.54
CA SER A 324 -7.01 -8.05 6.41
C SER A 324 -6.00 -7.18 7.15
N ALA A 325 -6.48 -6.11 7.77
CA ALA A 325 -5.71 -5.38 8.78
C ALA A 325 -5.12 -6.35 9.82
N ALA A 326 -3.90 -6.06 10.24
CA ALA A 326 -3.27 -6.74 11.35
C ALA A 326 -4.06 -6.53 12.67
N PRO A 327 -3.89 -7.39 13.68
CA PRO A 327 -4.53 -7.18 14.98
C PRO A 327 -4.16 -5.81 15.57
N ASN A 328 -5.16 -5.09 16.10
CA ASN A 328 -5.02 -3.72 16.64
C ASN A 328 -4.66 -2.67 15.58
N VAL A 329 -5.09 -2.87 14.33
CA VAL A 329 -4.98 -1.89 13.25
C VAL A 329 -6.36 -1.52 12.73
N GLU A 330 -6.55 -0.23 12.50
CA GLU A 330 -7.69 0.33 11.80
C GLU A 330 -7.19 0.91 10.46
N TYR A 331 -8.06 0.86 9.45
CA TYR A 331 -7.78 1.48 8.16
C TYR A 331 -8.10 2.98 8.24
N ASP A 332 -7.44 3.76 7.39
CA ASP A 332 -7.77 5.17 7.11
C ASP A 332 -7.61 6.11 8.32
N HIS A 333 -6.39 6.14 8.89
CA HIS A 333 -6.06 7.04 10.01
C HIS A 333 -5.69 8.43 9.51
N ASP A 334 -6.51 9.43 9.81
CA ASP A 334 -6.25 10.85 9.47
C ASP A 334 -5.38 11.54 10.53
N PHE A 335 -4.12 11.81 10.19
CA PHE A 335 -3.18 12.53 11.07
C PHE A 335 -3.54 14.01 11.26
N SER A 336 -4.32 14.61 10.37
CA SER A 336 -4.70 16.02 10.49
C SER A 336 -5.73 16.25 11.60
N ARG A 337 -6.53 15.23 11.88
CA ARG A 337 -7.55 15.23 12.93
C ARG A 337 -7.09 14.51 14.18
N PHE A 338 -6.35 13.42 14.01
CA PHE A 338 -5.87 12.56 15.09
C PHE A 338 -4.33 12.51 15.01
N PRO A 339 -3.64 13.55 15.50
CA PRO A 339 -2.19 13.59 15.50
C PRO A 339 -1.60 12.36 16.19
N LEU A 340 -0.33 12.03 15.91
CA LEU A 340 0.34 10.90 16.59
C LEU A 340 0.39 11.13 18.11
N SER A 341 0.39 12.39 18.56
CA SER A 341 0.32 12.78 19.96
C SER A 341 -1.06 12.55 20.63
N ASP A 342 -2.13 12.28 19.86
CA ASP A 342 -3.48 12.03 20.38
C ASP A 342 -3.57 10.68 21.12
N ARG A 343 -3.75 10.74 22.43
CA ARG A 343 -3.73 9.56 23.30
C ARG A 343 -5.01 8.72 23.25
N GLU A 344 -6.11 9.28 22.76
CA GLU A 344 -7.40 8.61 22.72
C GLU A 344 -7.60 7.93 21.35
N ASN A 345 -7.40 8.66 20.26
CA ASN A 345 -7.68 8.18 18.91
C ASN A 345 -6.46 7.51 18.24
N SER A 346 -5.24 7.97 18.51
CA SER A 346 -4.02 7.46 17.86
C SER A 346 -3.31 6.37 18.65
N LYS A 347 -3.90 5.90 19.76
CA LYS A 347 -3.28 4.92 20.66
C LYS A 347 -2.78 3.66 19.95
N LEU A 348 -3.52 3.17 18.96
CA LEU A 348 -3.18 1.96 18.22
C LEU A 348 -1.87 2.10 17.43
N LEU A 349 -1.53 3.31 16.97
CA LEU A 349 -0.29 3.59 16.22
C LEU A 349 0.97 3.42 17.07
N HIS A 350 0.84 3.43 18.40
CA HIS A 350 1.97 3.22 19.31
C HIS A 350 2.32 1.75 19.51
N ARG A 351 1.50 0.80 19.04
CA ARG A 351 1.86 -0.62 19.06
C ARG A 351 2.81 -0.95 17.92
N ARG A 352 3.73 -1.89 18.16
CA ARG A 352 4.44 -2.54 17.07
C ARG A 352 3.48 -3.48 16.36
N ILE A 353 3.30 -3.30 15.06
CA ILE A 353 2.42 -4.09 14.23
C ILE A 353 3.27 -5.08 13.43
N ASP A 354 2.98 -6.37 13.60
CA ASP A 354 3.60 -7.43 12.82
C ASP A 354 2.71 -7.80 11.62
N VAL A 355 3.35 -8.05 10.49
CA VAL A 355 2.69 -8.27 9.19
C VAL A 355 3.06 -9.62 8.60
N ASP A 356 2.25 -10.12 7.67
CA ASP A 356 2.63 -11.28 6.86
C ASP A 356 3.35 -10.86 5.57
N PHE A 357 3.03 -9.68 5.04
CA PHE A 357 3.51 -9.17 3.76
C PHE A 357 3.42 -7.64 3.73
N ASN A 358 3.94 -7.02 2.67
CA ASN A 358 3.71 -5.62 2.33
C ASN A 358 3.39 -5.52 0.84
N GLY A 359 2.49 -4.62 0.46
CA GLY A 359 2.21 -4.37 -0.94
C GLY A 359 3.42 -3.83 -1.69
N TRP A 360 3.41 -4.02 -3.01
CA TRP A 360 4.56 -3.70 -3.88
C TRP A 360 4.61 -2.26 -4.36
N TRP A 361 3.72 -1.39 -3.89
CA TRP A 361 3.86 0.07 -4.06
C TRP A 361 5.18 0.60 -3.50
N MET A 362 5.72 -0.06 -2.47
CA MET A 362 7.07 0.17 -1.94
C MET A 362 7.51 -1.06 -1.14
N CYS A 363 8.35 -1.92 -1.72
CA CYS A 363 8.87 -3.10 -1.01
C CYS A 363 10.33 -3.38 -1.38
N MET A 364 11.22 -3.34 -0.38
CA MET A 364 12.63 -3.66 -0.52
C MET A 364 12.88 -5.13 -0.20
N ILE A 365 13.48 -5.84 -1.15
CA ILE A 365 13.80 -7.26 -1.10
C ILE A 365 15.32 -7.40 -1.19
N PRO A 366 16.01 -7.99 -0.20
CA PRO A 366 17.43 -8.28 -0.31
C PRO A 366 17.70 -9.25 -1.47
N ARG A 367 18.77 -9.01 -2.22
CA ARG A 367 19.17 -9.84 -3.37
C ARG A 367 19.23 -11.32 -2.99
N VAL A 368 19.84 -11.65 -1.86
CA VAL A 368 19.97 -13.02 -1.36
C VAL A 368 18.61 -13.71 -1.17
N VAL A 369 17.58 -12.96 -0.77
CA VAL A 369 16.22 -13.50 -0.61
C VAL A 369 15.61 -13.77 -1.97
N ALA A 370 15.73 -12.83 -2.92
CA ALA A 370 15.22 -12.99 -4.28
C ALA A 370 15.88 -14.16 -5.03
N GLU A 371 17.18 -14.37 -4.84
CA GLU A 371 17.90 -15.52 -5.41
C GLU A 371 17.45 -16.86 -4.81
N GLU A 372 17.13 -16.89 -3.52
CA GLU A 372 16.74 -18.14 -2.84
C GLU A 372 15.29 -18.54 -3.11
N ILE A 373 14.33 -17.59 -3.03
CA ILE A 373 12.91 -17.92 -3.11
C ILE A 373 12.30 -17.71 -4.51
N GLY A 374 13.11 -17.25 -5.47
CA GLY A 374 12.72 -17.11 -6.88
C GLY A 374 11.71 -16.00 -7.17
N GLN A 375 11.26 -15.95 -8.41
CA GLN A 375 10.40 -14.92 -9.00
C GLN A 375 8.97 -14.90 -8.39
N PRO A 376 8.23 -13.78 -8.50
CA PRO A 376 6.78 -13.75 -8.28
C PRO A 376 6.01 -14.92 -8.93
N LEU A 377 4.91 -15.33 -8.32
CA LEU A 377 3.97 -16.23 -9.00
C LEU A 377 3.28 -15.51 -10.19
N PRO A 378 2.97 -16.22 -11.28
CA PRO A 378 2.37 -15.68 -12.51
C PRO A 378 0.86 -15.39 -12.35
N LEU A 379 0.50 -14.44 -11.51
CA LEU A 379 -0.88 -14.20 -11.05
C LEU A 379 -1.61 -13.06 -11.77
N PHE A 380 -0.97 -12.37 -12.70
CA PHE A 380 -1.42 -11.11 -13.32
C PHE A 380 -1.50 -9.96 -12.30
N ILE A 381 -2.46 -9.94 -11.37
CA ILE A 381 -2.57 -8.93 -10.31
C ILE A 381 -3.13 -9.54 -9.01
N LYS A 382 -2.86 -8.91 -7.87
CA LYS A 382 -3.38 -9.26 -6.53
C LYS A 382 -2.82 -10.59 -6.01
N TRP A 383 -2.61 -10.64 -4.68
CA TRP A 383 -2.12 -11.80 -3.93
C TRP A 383 -0.67 -12.21 -4.22
N ASP A 384 -0.04 -11.66 -5.24
CA ASP A 384 1.37 -11.87 -5.57
C ASP A 384 2.29 -11.32 -4.49
N ASP A 385 1.99 -10.12 -3.97
CA ASP A 385 2.65 -9.55 -2.80
C ASP A 385 2.46 -10.39 -1.52
N ALA A 386 1.23 -10.81 -1.23
CA ALA A 386 0.89 -11.61 -0.08
C ALA A 386 1.53 -13.00 -0.13
N GLU A 387 1.55 -13.64 -1.30
CA GLU A 387 2.23 -14.91 -1.48
C GLU A 387 3.73 -14.78 -1.27
N TYR A 388 4.36 -13.77 -1.86
CA TYR A 388 5.80 -13.58 -1.74
C TYR A 388 6.23 -13.34 -0.28
N GLY A 389 5.44 -12.56 0.49
CA GLY A 389 5.65 -12.39 1.93
C GLY A 389 5.48 -13.69 2.73
N LEU A 390 4.47 -14.49 2.42
CA LEU A 390 4.25 -15.80 3.07
C LEU A 390 5.37 -16.80 2.72
N ARG A 391 5.83 -16.81 1.47
CA ARG A 391 6.94 -17.65 0.99
C ARG A 391 8.27 -17.23 1.61
N ALA A 392 8.57 -15.93 1.66
CA ALA A 392 9.74 -15.39 2.35
C ALA A 392 9.75 -15.80 3.83
N ARG A 393 8.61 -15.66 4.52
CA ARG A 393 8.47 -16.07 5.93
C ARG A 393 8.70 -17.57 6.12
N ALA A 394 8.23 -18.41 5.20
CA ALA A 394 8.46 -19.85 5.23
C ALA A 394 9.95 -20.21 5.05
N ALA A 395 10.71 -19.41 4.30
CA ALA A 395 12.17 -19.52 4.15
C ALA A 395 12.97 -18.87 5.30
N GLY A 396 12.30 -18.31 6.32
CA GLY A 396 12.96 -17.66 7.46
C GLY A 396 13.23 -16.16 7.29
N TYR A 397 12.74 -15.56 6.21
CA TYR A 397 12.86 -14.12 5.91
C TYR A 397 11.57 -13.38 6.29
N PRO A 398 11.53 -12.68 7.44
CA PRO A 398 10.32 -11.95 7.84
C PRO A 398 10.08 -10.73 6.94
N THR A 399 8.89 -10.15 7.08
CA THR A 399 8.53 -8.86 6.47
C THR A 399 8.25 -7.84 7.57
N VAL A 400 8.70 -6.60 7.38
CA VAL A 400 8.26 -5.44 8.18
C VAL A 400 7.61 -4.40 7.28
N THR A 401 6.47 -3.86 7.71
CA THR A 401 5.93 -2.61 7.17
C THR A 401 6.42 -1.48 8.06
N MET A 402 7.24 -0.58 7.51
CA MET A 402 8.00 0.40 8.26
C MET A 402 7.22 1.72 8.41
N PRO A 403 6.79 2.11 9.62
CA PRO A 403 6.11 3.38 9.82
C PRO A 403 7.03 4.57 9.53
N GLY A 404 6.47 5.65 8.99
CA GLY A 404 7.23 6.82 8.57
C GLY A 404 8.01 6.64 7.26
N ALA A 405 8.05 5.44 6.67
CA ALA A 405 8.49 5.26 5.29
C ALA A 405 7.25 5.02 4.43
N ALA A 406 6.86 5.98 3.59
CA ALA A 406 5.66 5.89 2.78
C ALA A 406 5.77 6.58 1.42
N ILE A 407 4.82 6.20 0.57
CA ILE A 407 4.45 6.89 -0.67
C ILE A 407 2.96 7.28 -0.57
N TRP A 408 2.50 8.18 -1.44
CA TRP A 408 1.07 8.40 -1.65
C TRP A 408 0.60 7.60 -2.85
N HIS A 409 -0.50 6.87 -2.70
CA HIS A 409 -1.10 6.07 -3.76
C HIS A 409 -2.63 6.01 -3.60
N MET A 410 -3.36 5.69 -4.67
CA MET A 410 -4.82 5.57 -4.59
C MET A 410 -5.24 4.38 -3.71
N ALA A 411 -5.97 4.67 -2.63
CA ALA A 411 -6.52 3.64 -1.77
C ALA A 411 -7.56 2.78 -2.52
N TRP A 412 -7.77 1.55 -2.05
CA TRP A 412 -8.78 0.64 -2.61
C TRP A 412 -10.21 0.96 -2.15
N SER A 413 -10.39 1.74 -1.09
CA SER A 413 -11.71 2.27 -0.70
C SER A 413 -12.38 3.05 -1.84
N ASP A 414 -11.58 3.60 -2.74
CA ASP A 414 -12.01 4.43 -3.86
C ASP A 414 -12.15 3.63 -5.17
N LYS A 415 -12.06 2.28 -5.11
CA LYS A 415 -12.08 1.37 -6.28
C LYS A 415 -13.21 0.32 -6.17
N ASP A 416 -13.80 -0.03 -7.32
CA ASP A 416 -14.80 -1.11 -7.46
C ASP A 416 -14.17 -2.53 -7.56
N ASP A 417 -12.96 -2.73 -7.02
CA ASP A 417 -12.14 -3.93 -7.32
C ASP A 417 -12.74 -5.26 -6.80
N ALA A 418 -13.68 -5.19 -5.85
CA ALA A 418 -14.39 -6.34 -5.33
C ALA A 418 -15.58 -6.79 -6.21
N ILE A 419 -16.00 -6.01 -7.21
CA ILE A 419 -17.15 -6.32 -8.08
C ILE A 419 -16.82 -6.28 -9.58
N ASP A 420 -15.76 -5.60 -10.00
CA ASP A 420 -15.38 -5.48 -11.40
C ASP A 420 -14.56 -6.70 -11.90
N TRP A 421 -13.83 -6.53 -12.99
CA TRP A 421 -12.98 -7.58 -13.57
C TRP A 421 -11.90 -8.09 -12.59
N GLN A 422 -11.48 -7.28 -11.61
CA GLN A 422 -10.49 -7.66 -10.61
C GLN A 422 -11.04 -8.75 -9.66
N ALA A 423 -12.37 -8.85 -9.49
CA ALA A 423 -13.00 -9.89 -8.67
C ALA A 423 -12.67 -11.32 -9.15
N TYR A 424 -12.43 -11.51 -10.45
CA TYR A 424 -11.90 -12.75 -11.02
C TYR A 424 -10.53 -13.08 -10.42
N PHE A 425 -9.58 -12.14 -10.50
CA PHE A 425 -8.21 -12.31 -10.01
C PHE A 425 -8.17 -12.44 -8.48
N HIS A 426 -8.97 -11.64 -7.77
CA HIS A 426 -9.09 -11.74 -6.31
C HIS A 426 -9.46 -13.16 -5.86
N LEU A 427 -10.46 -13.80 -6.48
CA LEU A 427 -10.87 -15.14 -6.10
C LEU A 427 -9.89 -16.20 -6.61
N ARG A 428 -9.50 -16.16 -7.89
CA ARG A 428 -8.59 -17.16 -8.48
C ARG A 428 -7.28 -17.20 -7.71
N ASN A 429 -6.66 -16.04 -7.50
CA ASN A 429 -5.34 -15.95 -6.89
C ASN A 429 -5.41 -16.22 -5.39
N ARG A 430 -6.50 -15.86 -4.70
CA ARG A 430 -6.77 -16.32 -3.32
C ARG A 430 -6.75 -17.84 -3.22
N LEU A 431 -7.37 -18.54 -4.16
CA LEU A 431 -7.39 -20.01 -4.17
C LEU A 431 -6.01 -20.59 -4.43
N VAL A 432 -5.25 -20.03 -5.39
CA VAL A 432 -3.85 -20.42 -5.67
C VAL A 432 -3.01 -20.27 -4.41
N VAL A 433 -2.97 -19.09 -3.80
CA VAL A 433 -2.12 -18.83 -2.63
C VAL A 433 -2.61 -19.60 -1.39
N ALA A 434 -3.93 -19.80 -1.25
CA ALA A 434 -4.48 -20.66 -0.21
C ALA A 434 -4.02 -22.12 -0.38
N SER A 435 -3.93 -22.61 -1.61
CA SER A 435 -3.49 -23.98 -1.86
C SER A 435 -2.05 -24.22 -1.37
N LEU A 436 -1.21 -23.19 -1.44
CA LEU A 436 0.19 -23.22 -1.03
C LEU A 436 0.39 -23.03 0.48
N HIS A 437 -0.35 -22.11 1.10
CA HIS A 437 -0.04 -21.66 2.47
C HIS A 437 -1.16 -21.89 3.51
N MET A 438 -2.38 -22.24 3.09
CA MET A 438 -3.48 -22.45 4.03
C MET A 438 -3.35 -23.80 4.75
N PRO A 439 -3.39 -23.86 6.09
CA PRO A 439 -3.46 -25.13 6.80
C PRO A 439 -4.82 -25.82 6.60
N GLY A 440 -4.84 -27.15 6.65
CA GLY A 440 -6.07 -27.94 6.57
C GLY A 440 -6.69 -28.03 5.17
N ASN A 441 -8.01 -28.23 5.12
CA ASN A 441 -8.76 -28.66 3.93
C ASN A 441 -9.53 -27.53 3.18
N GLY A 442 -9.35 -26.26 3.56
CA GLY A 442 -9.99 -25.14 2.87
C GLY A 442 -11.49 -24.96 3.10
N ARG A 443 -12.13 -25.71 4.01
CA ARG A 443 -13.59 -25.60 4.23
C ARG A 443 -14.05 -24.19 4.60
N GLY A 444 -13.32 -23.50 5.49
CA GLY A 444 -13.65 -22.13 5.92
C GLY A 444 -13.60 -21.13 4.76
N LEU A 445 -12.60 -21.26 3.90
CA LEU A 445 -12.44 -20.49 2.66
C LEU A 445 -13.63 -20.72 1.70
N VAL A 446 -13.98 -21.97 1.42
CA VAL A 446 -15.09 -22.30 0.51
C VAL A 446 -16.41 -21.73 1.05
N VAL A 447 -16.72 -21.94 2.33
CA VAL A 447 -17.95 -21.43 2.96
C VAL A 447 -17.99 -19.90 2.94
N ASN A 448 -16.85 -19.23 3.16
CA ASN A 448 -16.76 -17.78 3.08
C ASN A 448 -17.15 -17.25 1.69
N THR A 449 -16.76 -17.94 0.62
CA THR A 449 -17.10 -17.53 -0.76
C THR A 449 -18.61 -17.62 -1.05
N VAL A 450 -19.33 -18.56 -0.42
CA VAL A 450 -20.78 -18.73 -0.62
C VAL A 450 -21.54 -17.49 -0.14
N LYS A 451 -21.14 -16.92 1.01
CA LYS A 451 -21.76 -15.70 1.55
C LYS A 451 -21.58 -14.52 0.60
N ALA A 452 -20.40 -14.35 0.02
CA ALA A 452 -20.12 -13.30 -0.96
C ALA A 452 -20.97 -13.48 -2.23
N THR A 453 -21.05 -14.70 -2.77
CA THR A 453 -21.89 -15.01 -3.94
C THR A 453 -23.36 -14.67 -3.71
N LEU A 454 -23.93 -15.03 -2.55
CA LEU A 454 -25.32 -14.68 -2.23
C LEU A 454 -25.51 -13.16 -2.13
N LYS A 455 -24.54 -12.43 -1.57
CA LYS A 455 -24.57 -10.97 -1.53
C LYS A 455 -24.58 -10.37 -2.94
N HIS A 456 -23.69 -10.82 -3.83
CA HIS A 456 -23.62 -10.32 -5.21
C HIS A 456 -24.94 -10.55 -5.97
N LEU A 457 -25.54 -11.74 -5.85
CA LEU A 457 -26.83 -12.02 -6.47
C LEU A 457 -27.96 -11.12 -5.94
N LEU A 458 -27.99 -10.86 -4.62
CA LEU A 458 -28.95 -9.93 -4.01
C LEU A 458 -28.71 -8.47 -4.40
N CYS A 459 -27.47 -8.12 -4.78
CA CYS A 459 -27.09 -6.80 -5.28
C CYS A 459 -27.20 -6.67 -6.81
N LEU A 460 -27.69 -7.71 -7.51
CA LEU A 460 -27.81 -7.76 -8.97
C LEU A 460 -26.45 -7.65 -9.70
N GLU A 461 -25.39 -8.14 -9.08
CA GLU A 461 -23.99 -8.16 -9.58
C GLU A 461 -23.72 -9.50 -10.27
N TYR A 462 -24.43 -9.76 -11.37
CA TYR A 462 -24.43 -11.06 -12.04
C TYR A 462 -23.13 -11.32 -12.79
N SER A 463 -22.55 -10.30 -13.43
CA SER A 463 -21.25 -10.39 -14.07
C SER A 463 -20.15 -10.84 -13.09
N THR A 464 -20.18 -10.33 -11.86
CA THR A 464 -19.23 -10.67 -10.79
C THR A 464 -19.31 -12.16 -10.42
N VAL A 465 -20.53 -12.71 -10.31
CA VAL A 465 -20.71 -14.15 -10.02
C VAL A 465 -20.23 -15.01 -11.19
N ALA A 466 -20.51 -14.59 -12.43
CA ALA A 466 -20.07 -15.31 -13.63
C ALA A 466 -18.54 -15.41 -13.71
N ILE A 467 -17.84 -14.28 -13.53
CA ILE A 467 -16.36 -14.27 -13.55
C ILE A 467 -15.77 -14.96 -12.31
N GLN A 468 -16.40 -14.90 -11.13
CA GLN A 468 -15.96 -15.70 -9.97
C GLN A 468 -16.13 -17.21 -10.20
N ASN A 469 -17.15 -17.62 -10.96
CA ASN A 469 -17.29 -19.02 -11.37
C ASN A 469 -16.17 -19.40 -12.33
N GLN A 470 -15.82 -18.54 -13.29
CA GLN A 470 -14.68 -18.75 -14.18
C GLN A 470 -13.36 -18.83 -13.39
N ALA A 471 -13.16 -17.97 -12.40
CA ALA A 471 -11.99 -17.99 -11.52
C ALA A 471 -11.80 -19.34 -10.82
N ILE A 472 -12.88 -19.97 -10.36
CA ILE A 472 -12.82 -21.32 -9.76
C ILE A 472 -12.50 -22.36 -10.84
N ARG A 473 -13.07 -22.28 -12.05
CA ARG A 473 -12.73 -23.21 -13.14
C ARG A 473 -11.25 -23.16 -13.48
N ASP A 474 -10.70 -21.95 -13.60
CA ASP A 474 -9.29 -21.78 -13.95
C ASP A 474 -8.37 -22.28 -12.83
N PHE A 475 -8.69 -22.01 -11.57
CA PHE A 475 -7.97 -22.61 -10.45
C PHE A 475 -8.02 -24.15 -10.48
N LEU A 476 -9.19 -24.73 -10.74
CA LEU A 476 -9.40 -26.18 -10.87
C LEU A 476 -8.69 -26.79 -12.09
N GLY A 477 -8.29 -25.97 -13.07
CA GLY A 477 -7.49 -26.33 -14.24
C GLY A 477 -6.02 -26.58 -13.95
N GLY A 478 -5.54 -26.23 -12.74
CA GLY A 478 -4.19 -26.52 -12.28
C GLY A 478 -3.16 -25.42 -12.60
N PRO A 479 -1.93 -25.54 -12.06
CA PRO A 479 -0.89 -24.52 -12.13
C PRO A 479 -0.43 -24.18 -13.55
N GLU A 480 -0.29 -25.17 -14.45
CA GLU A 480 0.11 -24.93 -15.84
C GLU A 480 -0.95 -24.09 -16.59
N HIS A 481 -2.22 -24.38 -16.37
CA HIS A 481 -3.32 -23.61 -16.94
C HIS A 481 -3.32 -22.16 -16.45
N ILE A 482 -3.00 -21.91 -15.17
CA ILE A 482 -2.86 -20.55 -14.64
C ILE A 482 -1.73 -19.79 -15.36
N PHE A 483 -0.60 -20.44 -15.60
CA PHE A 483 0.53 -19.85 -16.31
C PHE A 483 0.16 -19.49 -17.76
N ASP A 484 -0.46 -20.40 -18.49
CA ASP A 484 -0.86 -20.20 -19.90
C ASP A 484 -1.89 -19.08 -20.07
N LEU A 485 -2.72 -18.86 -19.05
CA LEU A 485 -3.72 -17.79 -19.04
C LEU A 485 -3.14 -16.39 -18.82
N LEU A 486 -1.88 -16.25 -18.38
CA LEU A 486 -1.32 -14.96 -17.97
C LEU A 486 -1.49 -13.85 -19.04
N PRO A 487 -1.24 -14.08 -20.34
CA PRO A 487 -1.40 -13.05 -21.37
C PRO A 487 -2.86 -12.80 -21.80
N THR A 488 -3.79 -13.73 -21.50
CA THR A 488 -5.13 -13.75 -22.13
C THR A 488 -6.29 -13.59 -21.16
N ALA A 489 -6.10 -13.87 -19.86
CA ALA A 489 -7.14 -13.88 -18.85
C ALA A 489 -7.94 -12.57 -18.79
N LEU A 490 -7.25 -11.42 -18.81
CA LEU A 490 -7.90 -10.10 -18.73
C LEU A 490 -8.87 -9.89 -19.91
N GLY A 491 -8.43 -10.22 -21.13
CA GLY A 491 -9.25 -10.10 -22.34
C GLY A 491 -10.50 -10.99 -22.29
N GLN A 492 -10.34 -12.22 -21.82
CA GLN A 492 -11.45 -13.17 -21.64
C GLN A 492 -12.46 -12.69 -20.59
N VAL A 493 -11.99 -12.17 -19.45
CA VAL A 493 -12.85 -11.62 -18.39
C VAL A 493 -13.62 -10.40 -18.89
N HIS A 494 -12.97 -9.49 -19.61
CA HIS A 494 -13.66 -8.35 -20.23
C HIS A 494 -14.72 -8.77 -21.25
N ALA A 495 -14.42 -9.76 -22.10
CA ALA A 495 -15.38 -10.28 -23.07
C ALA A 495 -16.62 -10.85 -22.37
N MET A 496 -16.41 -11.69 -21.35
CA MET A 496 -17.51 -12.27 -20.56
C MET A 496 -18.37 -11.19 -19.89
N ARG A 497 -17.74 -10.16 -19.30
CA ARG A 497 -18.49 -9.09 -18.61
C ARG A 497 -19.37 -8.27 -19.55
N LYS A 498 -19.00 -8.10 -20.82
CA LYS A 498 -19.81 -7.35 -21.80
C LYS A 498 -21.18 -7.99 -22.09
N GLU A 499 -21.35 -9.27 -21.77
CA GLU A 499 -22.62 -9.98 -21.92
C GLU A 499 -23.63 -9.65 -20.81
N TYR A 500 -23.23 -8.87 -19.79
CA TYR A 500 -24.03 -8.58 -18.60
C TYR A 500 -24.30 -7.08 -18.45
N PRO A 501 -25.57 -6.65 -18.32
CA PRO A 501 -25.92 -5.23 -18.15
C PRO A 501 -25.28 -4.57 -16.91
N ASP A 502 -25.06 -5.32 -15.83
CA ASP A 502 -24.44 -4.81 -14.59
C ASP A 502 -22.95 -4.47 -14.72
N ALA A 503 -22.34 -4.76 -15.88
CA ALA A 503 -20.95 -4.45 -16.17
C ALA A 503 -20.75 -3.48 -17.36
N VAL A 504 -21.84 -3.07 -18.03
CA VAL A 504 -21.78 -2.09 -19.12
C VAL A 504 -21.95 -0.70 -18.51
N VAL A 505 -20.85 0.06 -18.47
CA VAL A 505 -20.83 1.42 -17.94
C VAL A 505 -21.42 2.38 -18.97
N LEU A 506 -22.43 3.12 -18.55
CA LEU A 506 -22.98 4.27 -19.25
C LEU A 506 -22.37 5.56 -18.65
N PRO A 507 -22.09 6.59 -19.47
CA PRO A 507 -21.56 7.87 -18.98
C PRO A 507 -22.45 8.54 -17.92
N SER A 508 -23.77 8.40 -18.03
CA SER A 508 -24.71 9.04 -17.11
C SER A 508 -26.03 8.29 -17.03
N SER A 509 -26.69 8.35 -15.87
CA SER A 509 -28.07 7.88 -15.71
C SER A 509 -29.07 8.62 -16.59
N THR A 510 -28.72 9.80 -17.11
CA THR A 510 -29.56 10.59 -18.03
C THR A 510 -29.66 10.00 -19.43
N GLU A 511 -28.81 9.03 -19.78
CA GLU A 511 -28.94 8.26 -21.02
C GLU A 511 -30.07 7.22 -20.96
N LEU A 512 -30.63 7.00 -19.76
CA LEU A 512 -31.76 6.10 -19.51
C LEU A 512 -33.03 6.90 -19.19
N PRO A 513 -34.23 6.29 -19.35
CA PRO A 513 -35.48 6.93 -18.94
C PRO A 513 -35.46 7.32 -17.45
N LEU A 514 -36.12 8.44 -17.13
CA LEU A 514 -36.23 8.90 -15.74
C LEU A 514 -36.79 7.79 -14.82
N PRO A 515 -36.24 7.62 -13.61
CA PRO A 515 -36.64 6.54 -12.73
C PRO A 515 -38.14 6.60 -12.42
N SER A 516 -38.80 5.45 -12.43
CA SER A 516 -40.25 5.38 -12.23
C SER A 516 -40.68 5.56 -10.77
N GLY A 517 -39.79 5.22 -9.81
CA GLY A 517 -40.14 5.13 -8.39
C GLY A 517 -41.16 4.03 -8.06
N ALA A 518 -41.55 3.20 -9.04
CA ALA A 518 -42.63 2.24 -8.91
C ALA A 518 -42.26 1.08 -7.98
N GLY A 519 -43.12 0.77 -7.02
CA GLY A 519 -42.98 -0.41 -6.16
C GLY A 519 -41.82 -0.35 -5.15
N VAL A 520 -41.11 0.78 -5.03
CA VAL A 520 -39.97 0.91 -4.11
C VAL A 520 -40.39 1.67 -2.85
N GLY A 521 -40.44 0.97 -1.71
CA GLY A 521 -40.66 1.61 -0.41
C GLY A 521 -39.40 2.29 0.11
N ALA A 522 -39.53 3.17 1.13
CA ALA A 522 -38.37 3.72 1.83
C ALA A 522 -37.58 2.59 2.52
N VAL A 523 -36.35 2.34 2.05
CA VAL A 523 -35.45 1.33 2.62
C VAL A 523 -34.25 2.01 3.27
N GLY A 524 -34.33 2.25 4.58
CA GLY A 524 -33.18 2.63 5.39
C GLY A 524 -32.35 1.41 5.85
N ASP A 525 -31.15 1.68 6.37
CA ASP A 525 -30.24 0.67 6.91
C ASP A 525 -30.89 -0.13 8.06
N PRO A 526 -30.97 -1.48 7.98
CA PRO A 526 -31.49 -2.29 9.06
C PRO A 526 -30.53 -2.33 10.27
N GLY A 527 -30.69 -1.38 11.20
CA GLY A 527 -29.82 -1.22 12.37
C GLY A 527 -29.83 -2.36 13.40
N ASN A 528 -30.86 -3.22 13.45
CA ASN A 528 -30.95 -4.33 14.41
C ASN A 528 -31.09 -5.72 13.74
N PRO A 529 -30.78 -6.83 14.44
CA PRO A 529 -30.80 -8.17 13.85
C PRO A 529 -32.15 -8.59 13.28
N LEU A 530 -33.26 -8.25 13.96
CA LEU A 530 -34.60 -8.58 13.49
C LEU A 530 -34.92 -7.85 12.17
N ALA A 531 -34.57 -6.56 12.07
CA ALA A 531 -34.72 -5.79 10.84
C ALA A 531 -33.90 -6.39 9.68
N LYS A 532 -32.68 -6.86 9.95
CA LYS A 532 -31.85 -7.56 8.95
C LYS A 532 -32.52 -8.84 8.45
N LEU A 533 -33.07 -9.65 9.35
CA LEU A 533 -33.78 -10.87 8.99
C LEU A 533 -35.05 -10.58 8.17
N VAL A 534 -35.83 -9.57 8.56
CA VAL A 534 -37.03 -9.15 7.81
C VAL A 534 -36.65 -8.65 6.42
N ARG A 535 -35.60 -7.83 6.29
CA ARG A 535 -35.12 -7.34 4.99
C ARG A 535 -34.60 -8.47 4.11
N LEU A 536 -33.85 -9.41 4.68
CA LEU A 536 -33.38 -10.60 3.97
C LEU A 536 -34.55 -11.46 3.48
N GLY A 537 -35.54 -11.72 4.35
CA GLY A 537 -36.74 -12.46 3.97
C GLY A 537 -37.51 -11.78 2.82
N LYS A 538 -37.70 -10.46 2.88
CA LYS A 538 -38.31 -9.68 1.79
C LYS A 538 -37.52 -9.81 0.48
N GLY A 539 -36.20 -9.63 0.55
CA GLY A 539 -35.32 -9.74 -0.62
C GLY A 539 -35.38 -11.14 -1.26
N LEU A 540 -35.36 -12.20 -0.45
CA LEU A 540 -35.47 -13.58 -0.92
C LEU A 540 -36.83 -13.86 -1.57
N VAL A 541 -37.94 -13.43 -0.96
CA VAL A 541 -39.28 -13.58 -1.53
C VAL A 541 -39.40 -12.84 -2.86
N HIS A 542 -38.86 -11.62 -2.94
CA HIS A 542 -38.86 -10.84 -4.18
C HIS A 542 -38.04 -11.52 -5.27
N ASN A 543 -36.83 -11.99 -4.95
CA ASN A 543 -35.95 -12.69 -5.90
C ASN A 543 -36.52 -14.03 -6.41
N ALA A 544 -37.45 -14.65 -5.68
CA ALA A 544 -38.13 -15.87 -6.12
C ALA A 544 -39.32 -15.61 -7.08
N LYS A 545 -39.82 -14.37 -7.16
CA LYS A 545 -40.92 -14.00 -8.07
C LYS A 545 -40.38 -13.65 -9.47
N PRO A 546 -41.20 -13.78 -10.53
CA PRO A 546 -40.88 -13.22 -11.84
C PRO A 546 -40.52 -11.73 -11.76
N ALA A 547 -39.60 -11.28 -12.60
CA ALA A 547 -39.29 -9.85 -12.76
C ALA A 547 -40.30 -9.19 -13.69
N HIS A 548 -40.60 -7.93 -13.41
CA HIS A 548 -41.41 -7.07 -14.26
C HIS A 548 -40.50 -6.46 -15.35
N GLU A 549 -40.64 -6.93 -16.59
CA GLU A 549 -39.77 -6.55 -17.71
C GLU A 549 -39.79 -5.05 -18.03
N GLU A 550 -40.87 -4.34 -17.70
CA GLU A 550 -40.95 -2.88 -17.83
C GLU A 550 -39.83 -2.14 -17.06
N HIS A 551 -39.35 -2.73 -15.97
CA HIS A 551 -38.25 -2.18 -15.16
C HIS A 551 -36.87 -2.43 -15.77
N HIS A 552 -36.77 -3.20 -16.86
CA HIS A 552 -35.53 -3.38 -17.62
C HIS A 552 -35.34 -2.31 -18.70
N GLU A 553 -36.41 -1.65 -19.11
CA GLU A 553 -36.39 -0.51 -20.05
C GLU A 553 -36.35 0.82 -19.30
N ARG A 554 -37.12 0.94 -18.20
CA ARG A 554 -37.16 2.13 -17.35
C ARG A 554 -36.76 1.79 -15.91
N PRO A 555 -35.64 2.33 -15.39
CA PRO A 555 -35.17 1.98 -14.05
C PRO A 555 -36.20 2.39 -12.99
N GLN A 556 -36.25 1.67 -11.88
CA GLN A 556 -37.06 2.05 -10.73
C GLN A 556 -36.39 3.18 -9.93
N LEU A 557 -35.06 3.12 -9.79
CA LEU A 557 -34.26 4.07 -9.04
C LEU A 557 -32.94 4.36 -9.76
N ASN A 558 -32.38 5.54 -9.44
CA ASN A 558 -30.96 5.84 -9.61
C ASN A 558 -30.33 5.87 -8.22
N VAL A 559 -29.40 4.95 -7.96
CA VAL A 559 -28.85 4.70 -6.62
C VAL A 559 -27.37 5.09 -6.61
N PRO A 560 -26.96 6.03 -5.74
CA PRO A 560 -25.55 6.36 -5.57
C PRO A 560 -24.80 5.18 -4.93
N THR A 561 -23.49 5.09 -5.15
CA THR A 561 -22.64 3.99 -4.68
C THR A 561 -22.76 3.73 -3.17
N ILE A 562 -22.86 4.80 -2.37
CA ILE A 562 -23.00 4.70 -0.90
C ILE A 562 -24.29 3.98 -0.45
N ASP A 563 -25.37 4.12 -1.22
CA ASP A 563 -26.68 3.54 -0.93
C ASP A 563 -26.90 2.19 -1.62
N ALA A 564 -25.98 1.76 -2.49
CA ALA A 564 -26.04 0.53 -3.28
C ALA A 564 -25.82 -0.74 -2.42
N ARG A 565 -26.74 -0.99 -1.48
CA ARG A 565 -26.65 -2.02 -0.45
C ARG A 565 -27.67 -3.13 -0.67
N TRP A 566 -27.32 -4.36 -0.28
CA TRP A 566 -28.13 -5.58 -0.48
C TRP A 566 -29.58 -5.44 0.01
N PHE A 567 -29.81 -4.70 1.11
CA PHE A 567 -31.15 -4.54 1.66
C PHE A 567 -32.05 -3.66 0.78
N LEU A 568 -31.49 -2.74 0.00
CA LEU A 568 -32.21 -1.93 -0.98
C LEU A 568 -32.31 -2.68 -2.31
N LEU A 569 -31.17 -3.10 -2.85
CA LEU A 569 -31.06 -3.68 -4.20
C LEU A 569 -31.78 -5.02 -4.35
N SER A 570 -31.96 -5.79 -3.28
CA SER A 570 -32.69 -7.06 -3.34
C SER A 570 -34.22 -6.92 -3.48
N GLN A 571 -34.74 -5.68 -3.51
CA GLN A 571 -36.17 -5.38 -3.60
C GLN A 571 -36.55 -4.65 -4.92
N VAL A 572 -35.65 -4.62 -5.90
CA VAL A 572 -35.87 -3.98 -7.21
C VAL A 572 -35.62 -4.94 -8.37
N ASP A 573 -36.28 -4.68 -9.49
CA ASP A 573 -36.17 -5.38 -10.77
C ASP A 573 -35.23 -4.68 -11.74
N GLY A 574 -35.11 -3.35 -11.66
CA GLY A 574 -34.15 -2.61 -12.48
C GLY A 574 -33.73 -1.30 -11.83
N VAL A 575 -32.42 -1.05 -11.81
CA VAL A 575 -31.82 0.06 -11.07
C VAL A 575 -30.52 0.49 -11.72
N THR A 576 -30.28 1.81 -11.78
CA THR A 576 -28.96 2.32 -12.12
C THR A 576 -28.14 2.48 -10.84
N VAL A 577 -26.88 2.05 -10.87
CA VAL A 577 -25.95 2.17 -9.75
C VAL A 577 -24.71 2.91 -10.23
N THR A 578 -24.33 3.98 -9.53
CA THR A 578 -23.09 4.73 -9.83
C THR A 578 -21.86 3.83 -9.59
N THR A 579 -20.84 3.97 -10.44
CA THR A 579 -19.53 3.33 -10.24
C THR A 579 -18.79 3.99 -9.06
N ALA A 580 -17.89 3.28 -8.38
CA ALA A 580 -17.16 3.81 -7.23
C ALA A 580 -16.33 5.06 -7.55
N ASP A 581 -15.78 5.14 -8.76
CA ASP A 581 -15.03 6.31 -9.23
C ASP A 581 -15.92 7.52 -9.58
N GLY A 582 -17.26 7.37 -9.51
CA GLY A 582 -18.22 8.41 -9.81
C GLY A 582 -18.30 8.82 -11.28
N ARG A 583 -17.63 8.11 -12.19
CA ARG A 583 -17.52 8.51 -13.62
C ARG A 583 -18.63 7.97 -14.51
N GLY A 584 -19.48 7.08 -14.01
CA GLY A 584 -20.59 6.53 -14.77
C GLY A 584 -21.59 5.76 -13.91
N VAL A 585 -22.50 5.08 -14.59
CA VAL A 585 -23.50 4.20 -13.97
C VAL A 585 -23.59 2.87 -14.71
N VAL A 586 -23.98 1.81 -14.01
CA VAL A 586 -24.36 0.52 -14.61
C VAL A 586 -25.84 0.27 -14.41
N TYR A 587 -26.49 -0.35 -15.40
CA TYR A 587 -27.91 -0.70 -15.31
C TYR A 587 -28.06 -2.16 -14.86
N ARG A 588 -28.28 -2.34 -13.57
CA ARG A 588 -28.50 -3.67 -12.99
C ARG A 588 -29.96 -4.10 -13.17
N LYS A 589 -30.16 -5.32 -13.67
CA LYS A 589 -31.47 -5.87 -14.04
C LYS A 589 -31.66 -7.23 -13.38
N ARG A 590 -32.77 -7.43 -12.69
CA ARG A 590 -33.07 -8.68 -11.99
C ARG A 590 -33.63 -9.70 -12.97
N ASP A 591 -32.96 -10.82 -13.09
CA ASP A 591 -33.45 -11.98 -13.83
C ASP A 591 -33.36 -13.21 -12.91
N PRO A 592 -34.50 -13.70 -12.37
CA PRO A 592 -34.54 -14.88 -11.50
C PRO A 592 -33.97 -16.14 -12.15
N ARG A 593 -34.13 -16.32 -13.47
CA ARG A 593 -33.64 -17.50 -14.19
C ARG A 593 -32.12 -17.42 -14.29
N GLN A 594 -31.58 -16.26 -14.67
CA GLN A 594 -30.14 -16.03 -14.72
C GLN A 594 -29.51 -16.17 -13.33
N ALA A 595 -30.08 -15.53 -12.31
CA ALA A 595 -29.61 -15.61 -10.93
C ALA A 595 -29.60 -17.05 -10.41
N TRP A 596 -30.65 -17.84 -10.67
CA TRP A 596 -30.70 -19.24 -10.28
C TRP A 596 -29.69 -20.10 -11.05
N GLY A 597 -29.50 -19.86 -12.35
CA GLY A 597 -28.48 -20.53 -13.15
C GLY A 597 -27.07 -20.27 -12.63
N LEU A 598 -26.75 -19.00 -12.35
CA LEU A 598 -25.47 -18.60 -11.76
C LEU A 598 -25.25 -19.20 -10.37
N LEU A 599 -26.28 -19.21 -9.52
CA LEU A 599 -26.21 -19.80 -8.18
C LEU A 599 -26.00 -21.32 -8.24
N LYS A 600 -26.74 -22.02 -9.10
CA LYS A 600 -26.61 -23.47 -9.29
C LYS A 600 -25.19 -23.83 -9.71
N GLU A 601 -24.65 -23.10 -10.68
CA GLU A 601 -23.29 -23.32 -11.15
C GLU A 601 -22.24 -22.94 -10.10
N ALA A 602 -22.46 -21.85 -9.37
CA ALA A 602 -21.60 -21.47 -8.26
C ALA A 602 -21.53 -22.58 -7.21
N MET A 603 -22.68 -23.10 -6.76
CA MET A 603 -22.72 -24.18 -5.77
C MET A 603 -22.09 -25.48 -6.27
N ARG A 604 -22.28 -25.83 -7.55
CA ARG A 604 -21.61 -26.97 -8.19
C ARG A 604 -20.09 -26.82 -8.11
N LEU A 605 -19.56 -25.67 -8.51
CA LEU A 605 -18.13 -25.37 -8.49
C LEU A 605 -17.55 -25.35 -7.07
N ARG A 606 -18.25 -24.80 -6.07
CA ARG A 606 -17.78 -24.83 -4.67
C ARG A 606 -17.75 -26.25 -4.10
N ARG A 607 -18.68 -27.12 -4.50
CA ARG A 607 -18.67 -28.54 -4.12
C ARG A 607 -17.47 -29.26 -4.72
N GLU A 608 -17.22 -29.05 -6.02
CA GLU A 608 -16.05 -29.60 -6.71
C GLU A 608 -14.75 -29.07 -6.10
N LEU A 609 -14.67 -27.77 -5.84
CA LEU A 609 -13.56 -27.12 -5.15
C LEU A 609 -13.30 -27.77 -3.79
N ALA A 610 -14.31 -27.90 -2.92
CA ALA A 610 -14.14 -28.52 -1.60
C ALA A 610 -13.65 -29.98 -1.67
N GLN A 611 -14.01 -30.71 -2.73
CA GLN A 611 -13.57 -32.09 -2.95
C GLN A 611 -12.14 -32.17 -3.46
N ARG A 612 -11.77 -31.31 -4.44
CA ARG A 612 -10.47 -31.35 -5.11
C ARG A 612 -9.39 -30.51 -4.44
N PHE A 613 -9.75 -29.59 -3.53
CA PHE A 613 -8.81 -28.68 -2.90
C PHE A 613 -7.59 -29.39 -2.29
N PRO A 614 -7.73 -30.49 -1.51
CA PRO A 614 -6.56 -31.19 -0.97
C PRO A 614 -5.57 -31.66 -2.03
N ALA A 615 -6.04 -32.26 -3.13
CA ALA A 615 -5.18 -32.72 -4.22
C ALA A 615 -4.53 -31.56 -4.99
N LEU A 616 -5.28 -30.46 -5.17
CA LEU A 616 -4.74 -29.26 -5.81
C LEU A 616 -3.63 -28.61 -4.98
N LYS A 617 -3.66 -28.72 -3.64
CA LYS A 617 -2.53 -28.25 -2.81
C LYS A 617 -1.22 -28.92 -3.22
N ASP A 618 -1.24 -30.24 -3.39
CA ASP A 618 -0.06 -31.01 -3.78
C ASP A 618 0.39 -30.67 -5.20
N GLU A 619 -0.56 -30.52 -6.13
CA GLU A 619 -0.31 -30.16 -7.53
C GLU A 619 0.33 -28.75 -7.66
N TYR A 620 -0.26 -27.75 -7.01
CA TYR A 620 0.28 -26.39 -7.00
C TYR A 620 1.64 -26.33 -6.29
N ALA A 621 1.79 -26.99 -5.14
CA ALA A 621 3.07 -27.03 -4.41
C ALA A 621 4.19 -27.65 -5.25
N ALA A 622 3.91 -28.72 -5.99
CA ALA A 622 4.88 -29.35 -6.89
C ALA A 622 5.30 -28.44 -8.07
N ALA A 623 4.41 -27.56 -8.52
CA ALA A 623 4.68 -26.64 -9.62
C ALA A 623 5.42 -25.36 -9.23
N VAL A 624 5.39 -24.95 -7.95
CA VAL A 624 6.02 -23.69 -7.48
C VAL A 624 7.46 -23.53 -7.98
N PRO A 625 8.38 -24.51 -7.84
CA PRO A 625 9.76 -24.33 -8.29
C PRO A 625 9.87 -23.96 -9.77
N ALA A 626 8.99 -24.49 -10.62
CA ALA A 626 8.94 -24.14 -12.03
C ALA A 626 8.30 -22.76 -12.24
N LEU A 627 7.17 -22.48 -11.61
CA LEU A 627 6.43 -21.21 -11.73
C LEU A 627 7.23 -19.98 -11.25
N THR A 628 8.18 -20.17 -10.33
CA THR A 628 9.04 -19.12 -9.78
C THR A 628 10.45 -19.13 -10.37
N SER A 629 10.74 -20.02 -11.32
CA SER A 629 12.05 -20.07 -11.98
C SER A 629 12.22 -18.94 -12.99
N LYS A 630 13.46 -18.50 -13.18
CA LYS A 630 13.78 -17.45 -14.18
C LYS A 630 13.52 -17.98 -15.58
N GLU A 631 13.91 -19.22 -15.84
CA GLU A 631 13.79 -19.91 -17.12
C GLU A 631 12.33 -20.00 -17.58
N ARG A 632 11.40 -20.26 -16.65
CA ARG A 632 9.97 -20.29 -16.98
C ARG A 632 9.44 -18.88 -17.31
N TRP A 633 9.88 -17.87 -16.57
CA TRP A 633 9.49 -16.48 -16.85
C TRP A 633 10.06 -15.94 -18.17
N GLU A 634 11.27 -16.34 -18.56
CA GLU A 634 11.87 -16.00 -19.86
C GLU A 634 10.94 -16.33 -21.04
N SER A 635 10.25 -17.48 -20.98
CA SER A 635 9.30 -17.87 -22.02
C SER A 635 8.11 -16.90 -22.21
N VAL A 636 7.70 -16.18 -21.15
CA VAL A 636 6.61 -15.21 -21.21
C VAL A 636 7.11 -13.82 -21.55
N PHE A 637 8.33 -13.49 -21.13
CA PHE A 637 9.00 -12.26 -21.54
C PHE A 637 9.35 -12.26 -23.03
N GLY A 638 9.48 -13.44 -23.64
CA GLY A 638 9.82 -13.61 -25.05
C GLY A 638 11.31 -13.39 -25.32
N ILE A 639 12.18 -13.83 -24.40
CA ILE A 639 13.64 -13.67 -24.45
C ILE A 639 14.39 -14.99 -24.47
#